data_AF-A0A817AUB5-F1
#
_entry.id   AF-A0A817AUB5-F1
#
_cell.length_a   1.000
_cell.length_b   1.000
_cell.length_c   1.000
_cell.angle_alpha   90.00
_cell.angle_beta   90.00
_cell.angle_gamma   90.00
#
_symmetry.space_group_name_H-M   'P 1'
#
loop_
_entity.id
_entity.type
_entity.pdbx_description
1 polymer ?
#
loop_
_entity_poly.entity_id
_entity_poly.type
_entity_poly.pdbx_seq_one_letter_code
_entity_poly.pdbx_strand_id
1 'polypeptide(L)'
;MDSHSSHLNAANRSRSSQPPSPSHSASASSSLHKRKLAASEDHAPPSTSFPPSSNDDLESLSAARGADSGSDPEESEYAVHDGYEEDFAPEPDQDSSIRTFTAARLDVNGSSRNAKIKTEEISTVELGAGTGTAGAIAPKDEAAKILTCGAYIAREEALRREEEAGRLKFVCYSNDGVDDHMMCLIGLKNIFARQLPNMPKEYIVRLLMDRKHKSVMVLRKNEVEGGIPLVVGGITYRPYHRQRFGEIAFCAISADEQVKGYGTRLMNHLKEHARDVDGLTHFLTYADNNAVGYFLKQSFTKEIYLEKDVWHGYIKDYDGVLLMECRIDPKLKYTNLSSMISKQRKAIDEMIRELSNCQNVYQVAEFQKKEGGSSKNIRVEDIPGLRDAGWTPDQWGHTRYTLFSGSGDSVTKQKQLNALIRGLLKTMQDHSDAWPFKEPVDPLDVPDYYEFIKDPIDLKTIGKRVESEQYYMTLDMFVADTRRMFNNCRTYNSPDTVYYRCATKLQAHFFSKVQAALQSENSQSQSIYHHRLTLLSNHRYNPSRRFSLRSQNDNVADSDLRYDFDLFTVGAGSGGVRASRFATSFGASAAVCELPFSTISSDTAGGVGGTCVLRGCVPKKLLVYASKYTHEFEDSHGFGWKYDTDPSHDWTTLIANKNAELQRLTGIYKNILNNANVKLIEGRGKVGLIIVHHASMYYLEEYGFLSLVCVQVIDPHTVDVDGRIYTTRNILIAVGGRPFIPDIPGREFAIDSDAALDLPSKPKKIAIVGGGYIALEFAGIFNGLSSEVHVFIRQKKVLRGFDEDVRDFVGEQMSLRGIEFHTEESPEAIIKSGDGSFSLKTSKGTVDGFSHVMFATGRKPNTKNLGLENVGVKLAKNGAIEVDEYSRTSVPSIWAVGDVTDRINLTPVALMEGGALAKTLFQNEPTKPDHRAVPCAVFSQPPIGTVGLTEEQAIEQYGDIDVFTSNFKPLKATLSGLPDRVFMKLIVCANTDKVLGVHMCGEDSPEIIQGFGVAVKAGLTKADFDATVGVHPTAAEEFVTMRTPTRKIRKGSSEMGVPYFISGERQVLRLKQLQGSREGCKIRLDLHHWSFLTRRTISIKSQRFYQWRCHKAHNHGAKLFDRVTYSTCRPDSQESLY
;
A
#
# COMPACT_ATOMS: atom_id res chain seq x y z
N MET A 1 -46.28 32.27 -31.45
CA MET A 1 -46.50 32.59 -32.88
C MET A 1 -45.29 33.34 -33.37
N ASP A 2 -44.96 33.11 -34.64
CA ASP A 2 -43.91 33.71 -35.45
C ASP A 2 -42.44 33.47 -35.07
N SER A 3 -41.77 32.80 -36.00
CA SER A 3 -40.36 32.41 -36.05
C SER A 3 -39.71 32.99 -37.32
N HIS A 4 -38.37 33.02 -37.37
CA HIS A 4 -37.44 33.06 -38.54
C HIS A 4 -36.27 34.04 -38.29
N SER A 5 -35.01 33.59 -38.10
CA SER A 5 -33.97 33.24 -39.11
C SER A 5 -33.31 34.47 -39.77
N SER A 6 -32.03 34.58 -40.16
CA SER A 6 -30.79 33.74 -40.07
C SER A 6 -29.66 34.42 -40.89
N HIS A 7 -28.39 33.99 -40.74
CA HIS A 7 -27.23 34.26 -41.66
C HIS A 7 -26.65 35.71 -41.74
N LEU A 8 -25.50 35.96 -42.40
CA LEU A 8 -24.10 35.48 -42.25
C LEU A 8 -23.18 36.23 -43.27
N ASN A 9 -21.89 36.44 -42.91
CA ASN A 9 -20.70 36.71 -43.79
C ASN A 9 -20.49 38.05 -44.55
N ALA A 10 -19.39 38.74 -44.17
CA ALA A 10 -18.15 39.08 -44.94
C ALA A 10 -18.23 39.66 -46.39
N ALA A 11 -17.30 40.48 -46.92
CA ALA A 11 -15.98 41.01 -46.48
C ALA A 11 -15.56 42.26 -47.29
N ASN A 12 -14.64 43.11 -46.79
CA ASN A 12 -13.44 43.56 -47.53
C ASN A 12 -12.45 44.42 -46.72
N ARG A 13 -11.18 44.48 -47.15
CA ARG A 13 -10.06 45.22 -46.54
C ARG A 13 -9.63 46.45 -47.35
N SER A 14 -9.20 47.51 -46.67
CA SER A 14 -8.18 48.46 -47.18
C SER A 14 -7.39 49.13 -46.03
N ARG A 15 -6.18 49.63 -46.32
CA ARG A 15 -5.16 50.12 -45.36
C ARG A 15 -5.31 51.64 -45.08
N SER A 16 -4.87 52.12 -43.90
CA SER A 16 -3.62 52.92 -43.69
C SER A 16 -3.63 53.99 -42.56
N SER A 17 -2.54 53.99 -41.76
CA SER A 17 -1.80 55.12 -41.14
C SER A 17 -2.42 56.16 -40.15
N GLN A 18 -1.94 56.07 -38.89
CA GLN A 18 -1.43 57.08 -37.91
C GLN A 18 -0.96 58.49 -38.40
N PRO A 19 -0.60 59.46 -37.50
CA PRO A 19 -0.87 59.70 -36.05
C PRO A 19 -1.46 61.14 -35.82
N PRO A 20 -1.32 61.92 -34.69
CA PRO A 20 -0.09 62.36 -33.97
C PRO A 20 -0.19 62.51 -32.42
N SER A 21 0.91 62.97 -31.80
CA SER A 21 1.11 63.26 -30.35
C SER A 21 0.50 64.61 -29.89
N PRO A 22 0.69 65.00 -28.61
CA PRO A 22 1.66 66.08 -28.37
C PRO A 22 2.57 65.90 -27.14
N SER A 23 3.69 66.62 -27.14
CA SER A 23 4.60 66.83 -26.00
C SER A 23 5.15 68.25 -26.03
N HIS A 24 5.40 68.86 -24.87
CA HIS A 24 6.15 70.12 -24.73
C HIS A 24 7.08 70.08 -23.52
N SER A 25 8.18 70.83 -23.61
CA SER A 25 9.39 70.69 -22.80
C SER A 25 10.00 72.06 -22.42
N ALA A 26 11.07 72.03 -21.60
CA ALA A 26 11.95 73.14 -21.17
C ALA A 26 11.46 73.95 -19.94
N SER A 27 12.30 74.34 -18.96
CA SER A 27 13.79 74.39 -18.84
C SER A 27 14.22 74.19 -17.34
N ALA A 28 15.47 74.30 -16.84
CA ALA A 28 16.74 74.81 -17.36
C ALA A 28 18.01 74.27 -16.63
N SER A 29 19.19 74.50 -17.25
CA SER A 29 20.51 74.85 -16.66
C SER A 29 21.13 74.14 -15.42
N SER A 30 22.16 73.32 -15.71
CA SER A 30 23.56 73.40 -15.22
C SER A 30 24.00 73.27 -13.73
N SER A 31 24.82 72.22 -13.49
CA SER A 31 26.18 72.21 -12.87
C SER A 31 26.45 72.36 -11.34
N LEU A 32 26.97 71.27 -10.76
CA LEU A 32 28.24 71.13 -9.99
C LEU A 32 28.45 71.71 -8.56
N HIS A 33 28.54 70.75 -7.61
CA HIS A 33 29.67 70.49 -6.67
C HIS A 33 29.86 71.17 -5.27
N LYS A 34 30.18 70.28 -4.30
CA LYS A 34 31.07 70.43 -3.10
C LYS A 34 30.62 71.39 -1.97
N ARG A 35 31.01 71.26 -0.70
CA ARG A 35 31.49 70.21 0.24
C ARG A 35 31.82 70.96 1.57
N LYS A 36 31.14 70.60 2.66
CA LYS A 36 31.66 70.37 4.05
C LYS A 36 32.86 71.18 4.61
N LEU A 37 32.62 71.89 5.73
CA LEU A 37 33.48 72.24 6.89
C LEU A 37 32.49 72.50 8.09
N ALA A 38 32.77 72.50 9.40
CA ALA A 38 33.75 71.96 10.36
C ALA A 38 33.51 72.68 11.74
N ALA A 39 33.85 72.04 12.88
CA ALA A 39 34.06 72.65 14.24
C ALA A 39 32.82 73.32 14.93
N SER A 40 32.77 73.70 16.24
CA SER A 40 33.46 73.30 17.51
C SER A 40 32.72 73.87 18.77
N GLU A 41 33.13 73.43 19.98
CA GLU A 41 33.05 74.10 21.32
C GLU A 41 31.67 74.28 22.05
N ASP A 42 31.53 74.06 23.37
CA ASP A 42 32.43 73.49 24.44
C ASP A 42 31.56 72.83 25.58
N HIS A 43 31.84 72.60 26.90
CA HIS A 43 32.84 73.06 27.90
C HIS A 43 32.99 72.13 29.15
N ALA A 44 34.24 71.88 29.59
CA ALA A 44 34.69 71.70 31.00
C ALA A 44 34.30 70.40 31.83
N PRO A 45 34.23 70.33 33.22
CA PRO A 45 35.07 69.38 34.03
C PRO A 45 34.33 68.70 35.26
N PRO A 46 34.97 68.27 36.39
CA PRO A 46 36.09 67.30 36.59
C PRO A 46 35.91 66.19 37.68
N SER A 47 36.68 65.07 37.54
CA SER A 47 37.23 64.15 38.59
C SER A 47 36.23 63.26 39.39
N THR A 48 36.46 61.98 39.78
CA THR A 48 37.61 61.01 39.86
C THR A 48 37.12 59.55 39.60
N SER A 49 37.88 58.44 39.80
CA SER A 49 39.10 57.99 39.09
C SER A 49 39.46 56.49 39.30
N PHE A 50 39.71 55.74 38.20
CA PHE A 50 40.49 54.49 38.05
C PHE A 50 39.94 53.06 38.50
N PRO A 51 40.47 51.94 37.92
CA PRO A 51 40.13 50.50 38.17
C PRO A 51 41.36 49.72 38.78
N PRO A 52 41.65 48.38 38.60
CA PRO A 52 40.98 47.21 37.96
C PRO A 52 41.14 45.79 38.63
N SER A 53 40.65 44.73 37.93
CA SER A 53 41.25 43.36 37.78
C SER A 53 40.93 42.18 38.74
N SER A 54 41.37 40.97 38.30
CA SER A 54 41.35 39.61 38.90
C SER A 54 39.99 38.91 39.09
N ASN A 55 39.77 37.63 38.72
CA ASN A 55 40.46 36.31 38.84
C ASN A 55 40.02 35.52 40.08
N ASP A 56 39.68 34.23 39.86
CA ASP A 56 39.71 33.11 40.80
C ASP A 56 38.73 33.19 42.03
N ASP A 57 38.22 32.11 42.63
CA ASP A 57 38.17 30.69 42.22
C ASP A 57 37.04 29.95 42.98
N LEU A 58 36.80 28.69 42.58
CA LEU A 58 36.32 27.53 43.34
C LEU A 58 35.33 27.65 44.54
N GLU A 59 34.35 26.74 44.49
CA GLU A 59 33.80 25.91 45.60
C GLU A 59 32.76 26.52 46.58
N SER A 60 31.83 25.76 47.18
CA SER A 60 31.41 24.36 46.99
C SER A 60 30.02 24.08 47.60
N LEU A 61 29.37 23.02 47.11
CA LEU A 61 28.47 22.10 47.85
C LEU A 61 27.17 22.60 48.55
N SER A 62 26.04 22.13 47.99
CA SER A 62 24.93 21.45 48.71
C SER A 62 23.95 22.33 49.53
N ALA A 63 22.69 21.93 49.79
CA ALA A 63 21.95 20.71 49.45
C ALA A 63 20.42 20.93 49.31
N ALA A 64 19.78 20.08 48.51
CA ALA A 64 18.47 19.43 48.72
C ALA A 64 17.17 20.21 49.04
N ARG A 65 16.18 20.02 48.13
CA ARG A 65 14.75 19.63 48.34
C ARG A 65 13.84 20.52 49.24
N GLY A 66 12.59 20.82 48.90
CA GLY A 66 11.74 20.47 47.74
C GLY A 66 10.45 21.33 47.77
N ALA A 67 9.80 21.56 46.63
CA ALA A 67 8.66 20.76 46.16
C ALA A 67 7.49 20.75 47.19
N ASP A 68 6.56 21.70 47.25
CA ASP A 68 5.76 22.45 46.24
C ASP A 68 4.38 21.82 45.94
N SER A 69 3.37 22.68 45.91
CA SER A 69 1.93 22.46 45.76
C SER A 69 1.33 23.83 45.38
N GLY A 70 0.65 24.06 44.26
CA GLY A 70 -0.56 23.40 43.78
C GLY A 70 -1.63 24.49 43.52
N SER A 71 -2.61 24.21 42.65
CA SER A 71 -3.79 25.05 42.27
C SER A 71 -3.55 26.43 41.61
N ASP A 72 -4.01 26.55 40.34
CA ASP A 72 -5.02 27.48 39.78
C ASP A 72 -5.01 29.01 40.11
N PRO A 73 -5.74 29.86 39.35
CA PRO A 73 -5.79 30.02 37.88
C PRO A 73 -5.74 31.53 37.49
N GLU A 74 -5.99 31.87 36.22
CA GLU A 74 -6.91 32.95 35.73
C GLU A 74 -6.58 33.48 34.32
N GLU A 75 -7.61 34.07 33.70
CA GLU A 75 -7.66 34.58 32.32
C GLU A 75 -7.14 36.03 32.21
N SER A 76 -6.84 36.50 31.00
CA SER A 76 -7.55 37.65 30.39
C SER A 76 -6.96 38.07 29.03
N GLU A 77 -7.85 38.51 28.14
CA GLU A 77 -7.56 39.02 26.80
C GLU A 77 -7.10 40.49 26.82
N TYR A 78 -6.44 40.96 25.75
CA TYR A 78 -6.75 42.25 25.10
C TYR A 78 -6.28 42.23 23.63
N ALA A 79 -6.93 43.03 22.78
CA ALA A 79 -6.87 42.88 21.31
C ALA A 79 -6.76 44.24 20.56
N VAL A 80 -6.76 44.14 19.21
CA VAL A 80 -7.23 45.13 18.21
C VAL A 80 -6.21 46.04 17.48
N HIS A 81 -6.19 45.92 16.13
CA HIS A 81 -5.80 46.85 15.03
C HIS A 81 -4.42 47.55 15.01
N ASP A 82 -3.81 47.96 13.89
CA ASP A 82 -4.03 47.87 12.42
C ASP A 82 -2.63 47.67 11.77
N GLY A 83 -2.38 47.12 10.58
CA GLY A 83 -3.11 47.20 9.31
C GLY A 83 -2.33 48.09 8.32
N TYR A 84 -1.69 47.53 7.29
CA TYR A 84 -1.37 48.17 6.00
C TYR A 84 -0.84 47.13 4.97
N GLU A 85 -1.47 47.11 3.80
CA GLU A 85 -1.08 46.33 2.61
C GLU A 85 -0.04 47.09 1.75
N GLU A 86 0.70 46.40 0.88
CA GLU A 86 0.69 46.75 -0.56
C GLU A 86 1.24 45.60 -1.44
N ASP A 87 0.60 45.40 -2.59
CA ASP A 87 0.94 44.40 -3.61
C ASP A 87 2.19 44.74 -4.44
N PHE A 88 2.80 43.73 -5.06
CA PHE A 88 3.27 43.88 -6.45
C PHE A 88 3.24 42.54 -7.22
N ALA A 89 2.66 42.59 -8.42
CA ALA A 89 2.46 41.46 -9.34
C ALA A 89 3.41 41.57 -10.58
N PRO A 90 3.39 40.70 -11.62
CA PRO A 90 4.61 40.06 -12.13
C PRO A 90 4.94 40.34 -13.63
N GLU A 91 5.76 39.45 -14.23
CA GLU A 91 6.15 39.31 -15.67
C GLU A 91 7.37 40.14 -16.17
N PRO A 92 8.09 39.73 -17.25
CA PRO A 92 8.39 38.37 -17.75
C PRO A 92 9.88 38.14 -18.18
N ASP A 93 10.15 36.96 -18.75
CA ASP A 93 11.05 36.66 -19.89
C ASP A 93 12.43 35.95 -19.75
N GLN A 94 12.52 34.87 -20.55
CA GLN A 94 13.65 34.32 -21.34
C GLN A 94 14.80 33.47 -20.71
N ASP A 95 14.60 32.16 -20.83
CA ASP A 95 15.47 31.15 -21.47
C ASP A 95 17.01 31.21 -21.27
N SER A 96 17.55 30.21 -20.57
CA SER A 96 18.80 29.59 -21.02
C SER A 96 18.86 28.10 -20.69
N SER A 97 19.39 27.34 -21.63
CA SER A 97 19.47 25.88 -21.60
C SER A 97 20.76 25.33 -20.95
N ILE A 98 20.84 24.00 -20.90
CA ILE A 98 22.07 23.17 -20.97
C ILE A 98 22.76 22.65 -19.68
N ARG A 99 23.16 21.37 -19.78
CA ARG A 99 24.16 20.58 -19.00
C ARG A 99 23.77 19.97 -17.65
N THR A 100 23.24 18.75 -17.75
CA THR A 100 23.82 17.57 -17.10
C THR A 100 25.36 17.63 -17.14
N PHE A 101 26.04 17.47 -15.99
CA PHE A 101 27.49 17.27 -15.96
C PHE A 101 27.87 15.86 -15.49
N THR A 102 28.81 15.28 -16.22
CA THR A 102 29.16 13.86 -16.24
C THR A 102 30.45 13.55 -15.49
N ALA A 103 30.71 12.26 -15.31
CA ALA A 103 32.04 11.73 -14.99
C ALA A 103 33.16 12.29 -15.90
N ALA A 104 34.38 12.35 -15.37
CA ALA A 104 35.60 12.59 -16.14
C ALA A 104 36.36 11.26 -16.35
N ARG A 105 36.74 10.99 -17.60
CA ARG A 105 37.58 9.86 -18.04
C ARG A 105 39.07 10.26 -18.07
N LEU A 106 39.94 9.27 -18.12
CA LEU A 106 41.12 9.30 -18.99
C LEU A 106 41.21 7.99 -19.80
N ASP A 107 41.35 8.12 -21.12
CA ASP A 107 41.69 7.06 -22.07
C ASP A 107 43.05 7.39 -22.69
N VAL A 108 44.03 6.47 -22.68
CA VAL A 108 45.21 6.51 -23.57
C VAL A 108 45.58 5.08 -23.98
N ASN A 109 45.65 4.84 -25.29
CA ASN A 109 46.12 3.59 -25.90
C ASN A 109 47.64 3.67 -26.18
N GLY A 110 48.44 2.63 -25.90
CA GLY A 110 49.88 2.70 -26.23
C GLY A 110 50.85 1.61 -25.74
N SER A 111 50.65 0.34 -26.14
CA SER A 111 51.70 -0.69 -26.39
C SER A 111 52.82 -1.02 -25.36
N SER A 112 52.81 -2.28 -24.92
CA SER A 112 53.98 -3.19 -24.72
C SER A 112 55.09 -2.88 -23.69
N ARG A 113 55.21 -3.73 -22.64
CA ARG A 113 56.27 -4.79 -22.52
C ARG A 113 56.22 -5.56 -21.19
N ASN A 114 56.75 -6.79 -21.20
CA ASN A 114 56.84 -7.72 -20.06
C ASN A 114 57.79 -7.25 -18.94
N ALA A 115 57.42 -7.55 -17.69
CA ALA A 115 58.35 -7.97 -16.64
C ALA A 115 57.67 -8.97 -15.69
N LYS A 116 58.45 -9.78 -14.99
CA LYS A 116 58.07 -11.02 -14.28
C LYS A 116 58.61 -10.95 -12.84
N ILE A 117 58.38 -11.97 -11.99
CA ILE A 117 59.07 -12.27 -10.70
C ILE A 117 58.57 -11.39 -9.52
N LYS A 118 58.27 -11.90 -8.30
CA LYS A 118 58.34 -13.27 -7.71
C LYS A 118 57.34 -13.43 -6.56
N THR A 119 57.00 -14.68 -6.24
CA THR A 119 56.39 -15.12 -4.97
C THR A 119 57.48 -15.40 -3.93
N GLU A 120 57.24 -15.10 -2.65
CA GLU A 120 57.90 -15.77 -1.51
C GLU A 120 56.85 -16.07 -0.41
N GLU A 121 56.96 -17.25 0.20
CA GLU A 121 56.06 -17.80 1.22
C GLU A 121 56.64 -17.58 2.63
N ILE A 122 55.82 -17.29 3.66
CA ILE A 122 56.20 -17.54 5.07
C ILE A 122 55.02 -18.12 5.89
N SER A 123 55.18 -19.41 6.21
CA SER A 123 54.71 -20.22 7.36
C SER A 123 53.30 -20.06 7.97
N THR A 124 52.62 -21.22 8.03
CA THR A 124 51.56 -21.57 8.99
C THR A 124 52.05 -21.68 10.44
N VAL A 125 51.14 -21.42 11.39
CA VAL A 125 51.23 -21.91 12.79
C VAL A 125 49.88 -22.50 13.18
N GLU A 126 49.87 -23.74 13.65
CA GLU A 126 48.67 -24.42 14.18
C GLU A 126 48.49 -24.18 15.68
N LEU A 127 47.21 -24.16 16.13
CA LEU A 127 46.65 -24.48 17.46
C LEU A 127 45.30 -23.73 17.59
N GLY A 128 44.16 -24.31 18.00
CA GLY A 128 43.80 -25.69 18.34
C GLY A 128 42.26 -25.83 18.36
N ALA A 129 41.74 -27.05 18.45
CA ALA A 129 40.31 -27.34 18.21
C ALA A 129 39.32 -26.77 19.26
N GLY A 130 38.14 -26.32 18.80
CA GLY A 130 37.06 -25.82 19.66
C GLY A 130 35.68 -25.77 18.98
N THR A 131 34.99 -26.92 18.93
CA THR A 131 33.52 -27.11 18.82
C THR A 131 32.65 -26.03 18.14
N GLY A 132 32.14 -26.31 16.95
CA GLY A 132 31.15 -25.46 16.25
C GLY A 132 29.68 -25.82 16.49
N THR A 133 28.79 -24.83 16.32
CA THR A 133 27.33 -24.96 16.08
C THR A 133 26.93 -23.87 15.08
N ALA A 134 26.56 -24.19 13.84
CA ALA A 134 25.22 -24.64 13.41
C ALA A 134 24.15 -23.54 13.55
N GLY A 135 23.85 -22.85 12.45
CA GLY A 135 22.82 -21.80 12.35
C GLY A 135 21.59 -22.28 11.57
N ALA A 136 20.40 -21.89 12.04
CA ALA A 136 19.11 -22.26 11.45
C ALA A 136 18.49 -21.15 10.58
N ILE A 137 17.57 -21.55 9.69
CA ILE A 137 16.99 -20.73 8.62
C ILE A 137 15.66 -20.12 9.08
N ALA A 138 15.47 -18.80 8.86
CA ALA A 138 14.25 -18.06 9.17
C ALA A 138 13.40 -17.72 7.92
N PRO A 139 12.10 -17.37 8.06
CA PRO A 139 11.20 -17.16 6.93
C PRO A 139 11.54 -15.94 6.06
N LYS A 140 11.18 -16.04 4.77
CA LYS A 140 11.35 -14.97 3.78
C LYS A 140 10.21 -13.96 3.89
N ASP A 141 10.49 -12.83 4.52
CA ASP A 141 10.23 -11.49 3.95
C ASP A 141 10.76 -10.34 4.84
N GLU A 142 11.09 -10.59 6.12
CA GLU A 142 11.82 -9.61 6.95
C GLU A 142 13.34 -9.65 6.77
N ALA A 143 13.90 -10.76 6.25
CA ALA A 143 15.34 -10.98 6.15
C ALA A 143 16.11 -9.87 5.40
N ALA A 144 15.47 -9.18 4.45
CA ALA A 144 16.08 -8.08 3.70
C ALA A 144 16.37 -6.82 4.56
N LYS A 145 15.61 -6.59 5.64
CA LYS A 145 15.90 -5.53 6.63
C LYS A 145 16.91 -5.95 7.69
N ILE A 146 17.08 -7.26 7.90
CA ILE A 146 18.03 -7.81 8.88
C ILE A 146 19.44 -7.93 8.27
N LEU A 147 19.57 -8.24 6.98
CA LEU A 147 20.88 -8.46 6.34
C LEU A 147 21.76 -7.20 6.26
N THR A 148 21.17 -6.00 6.18
CA THR A 148 21.90 -4.72 6.22
C THR A 148 22.64 -4.49 7.53
N CYS A 149 22.23 -5.17 8.61
CA CYS A 149 22.86 -5.09 9.91
C CYS A 149 24.28 -5.69 9.92
N GLY A 150 24.55 -6.75 9.15
CA GLY A 150 25.85 -7.44 9.16
C GLY A 150 27.01 -6.58 8.68
N ALA A 151 26.91 -6.04 7.46
CA ALA A 151 27.96 -5.17 6.89
C ALA A 151 28.09 -3.82 7.63
N TYR A 152 27.00 -3.36 8.26
CA TYR A 152 27.01 -2.17 9.11
C TYR A 152 27.78 -2.43 10.41
N ILE A 153 27.46 -3.51 11.13
CA ILE A 153 28.17 -3.96 12.34
C ILE A 153 29.64 -4.19 12.03
N ALA A 154 29.97 -4.86 10.92
CA ALA A 154 31.37 -5.12 10.55
C ALA A 154 32.21 -3.84 10.38
N ARG A 155 31.65 -2.80 9.76
CA ARG A 155 32.31 -1.48 9.61
C ARG A 155 32.39 -0.72 10.93
N GLU A 156 31.31 -0.72 11.72
CA GLU A 156 31.30 -0.08 13.04
C GLU A 156 32.33 -0.72 13.98
N GLU A 157 32.45 -2.05 13.96
CA GLU A 157 33.39 -2.82 14.77
C GLU A 157 34.84 -2.71 14.27
N ALA A 158 35.06 -2.52 12.96
CA ALA A 158 36.37 -2.22 12.41
C ALA A 158 36.87 -0.82 12.86
N LEU A 159 36.01 0.21 12.74
CA LEU A 159 36.33 1.55 13.24
C LEU A 159 36.52 1.59 14.76
N ARG A 160 35.74 0.80 15.51
CA ARG A 160 35.92 0.59 16.94
C ARG A 160 37.31 0.01 17.24
N ARG A 161 37.74 -1.03 16.52
CA ARG A 161 39.08 -1.63 16.69
C ARG A 161 40.20 -0.68 16.28
N GLU A 162 39.99 0.23 15.34
CA GLU A 162 40.94 1.31 15.04
C GLU A 162 41.02 2.38 16.13
N GLU A 163 39.91 2.68 16.80
CA GLU A 163 39.83 3.58 17.96
C GLU A 163 40.47 2.95 19.21
N GLU A 164 40.14 1.69 19.53
CA GLU A 164 40.76 0.93 20.62
C GLU A 164 42.28 0.70 20.40
N ALA A 165 42.72 0.62 19.15
CA ALA A 165 44.15 0.58 18.79
C ALA A 165 44.81 1.98 18.69
N GLY A 166 44.10 3.06 19.01
CA GLY A 166 44.64 4.43 19.01
C GLY A 166 45.03 4.99 17.64
N ARG A 167 44.58 4.37 16.53
CA ARG A 167 44.77 4.90 15.17
C ARG A 167 43.75 6.01 14.86
N LEU A 168 42.58 5.92 15.46
CA LEU A 168 41.53 6.94 15.44
C LEU A 168 41.28 7.47 16.85
N LYS A 169 40.91 8.75 16.95
CA LYS A 169 40.44 9.37 18.19
C LYS A 169 39.25 10.27 17.87
N PHE A 170 38.15 10.07 18.59
CA PHE A 170 37.02 11.00 18.57
C PHE A 170 37.19 12.00 19.71
N VAL A 171 37.04 13.30 19.42
CA VAL A 171 37.23 14.40 20.37
C VAL A 171 36.11 15.41 20.22
N CYS A 172 35.81 16.18 21.27
CA CYS A 172 34.91 17.32 21.19
C CYS A 172 35.65 18.58 21.66
N TYR A 173 35.89 19.52 20.75
CA TYR A 173 36.61 20.77 21.03
C TYR A 173 35.76 22.00 20.68
N SER A 174 36.01 23.11 21.35
CA SER A 174 35.47 24.44 21.05
C SER A 174 36.62 25.44 20.90
N ASN A 175 36.33 26.68 20.51
CA ASN A 175 37.34 27.75 20.52
C ASN A 175 37.58 28.26 21.96
N ASP A 176 38.28 27.46 22.75
CA ASP A 176 38.66 27.75 24.13
C ASP A 176 39.97 28.56 24.27
N GLY A 177 40.76 28.65 23.20
CA GLY A 177 42.04 29.33 23.17
C GLY A 177 43.25 28.41 23.34
N VAL A 178 43.07 27.08 23.35
CA VAL A 178 44.18 26.12 23.30
C VAL A 178 44.65 25.96 21.85
N ASP A 179 45.96 26.14 21.61
CA ASP A 179 46.55 26.11 20.27
C ASP A 179 46.26 24.80 19.51
N ASP A 180 46.38 23.64 20.17
CA ASP A 180 46.08 22.33 19.56
C ASP A 180 44.60 22.20 19.13
N HIS A 181 43.68 22.74 19.93
CA HIS A 181 42.26 22.75 19.60
C HIS A 181 41.99 23.70 18.42
N MET A 182 42.60 24.88 18.43
CA MET A 182 42.54 25.84 17.31
C MET A 182 43.06 25.21 16.01
N MET A 183 44.20 24.52 16.04
CA MET A 183 44.76 23.83 14.87
C MET A 183 43.83 22.73 14.34
N CYS A 184 43.17 21.97 15.22
CA CYS A 184 42.14 21.01 14.83
C CYS A 184 40.94 21.72 14.16
N LEU A 185 40.41 22.79 14.76
CA LEU A 185 39.28 23.56 14.21
C LEU A 185 39.61 24.18 12.84
N ILE A 186 40.83 24.68 12.64
CA ILE A 186 41.31 25.16 11.33
C ILE A 186 41.32 24.03 10.30
N GLY A 187 41.76 22.83 10.69
CA GLY A 187 41.68 21.62 9.86
C GLY A 187 40.23 21.30 9.44
N LEU A 188 39.30 21.31 10.39
CA LEU A 188 37.88 21.05 10.13
C LEU A 188 37.22 22.11 9.24
N LYS A 189 37.53 23.40 9.46
CA LYS A 189 37.08 24.51 8.59
C LYS A 189 37.48 24.26 7.13
N ASN A 190 38.66 23.72 6.88
CA ASN A 190 39.11 23.38 5.53
C ASN A 190 38.42 22.13 4.94
N ILE A 191 37.81 21.27 5.76
CA ILE A 191 36.93 20.19 5.29
C ILE A 191 35.56 20.76 4.94
N PHE A 192 34.91 21.49 5.86
CA PHE A 192 33.60 22.11 5.58
C PHE A 192 33.63 23.02 4.36
N ALA A 193 34.64 23.90 4.23
CA ALA A 193 34.78 24.79 3.08
C ALA A 193 35.07 24.07 1.73
N ARG A 194 35.34 22.76 1.74
CA ARG A 194 35.47 21.91 0.54
C ARG A 194 34.24 21.03 0.30
N GLN A 195 33.63 20.52 1.36
CA GLN A 195 32.52 19.55 1.29
C GLN A 195 31.12 20.22 1.28
N LEU A 196 31.01 21.48 1.71
CA LEU A 196 29.78 22.27 1.73
C LEU A 196 29.91 23.47 0.77
N PRO A 197 29.96 23.27 -0.57
CA PRO A 197 30.30 24.31 -1.53
C PRO A 197 29.29 25.47 -1.59
N ASN A 198 28.04 25.23 -1.17
CA ASN A 198 26.97 26.24 -1.14
C ASN A 198 26.99 27.09 0.14
N MET A 199 27.82 26.76 1.13
CA MET A 199 27.96 27.51 2.38
C MET A 199 29.10 28.54 2.28
N PRO A 200 28.86 29.84 2.53
CA PRO A 200 29.92 30.86 2.51
C PRO A 200 31.06 30.53 3.48
N LYS A 201 32.30 30.73 3.06
CA LYS A 201 33.49 30.36 3.87
C LYS A 201 33.56 31.19 5.15
N GLU A 202 33.14 32.45 5.07
CA GLU A 202 33.05 33.42 6.15
C GLU A 202 32.00 32.97 7.18
N TYR A 203 30.89 32.38 6.71
CA TYR A 203 29.84 31.82 7.53
C TYR A 203 30.31 30.56 8.29
N ILE A 204 31.00 29.65 7.58
CA ILE A 204 31.63 28.46 8.17
C ILE A 204 32.64 28.86 9.26
N VAL A 205 33.56 29.78 8.94
CA VAL A 205 34.55 30.29 9.91
C VAL A 205 33.86 30.91 11.12
N ARG A 206 32.85 31.75 10.91
CA ARG A 206 32.15 32.47 11.98
C ARG A 206 31.51 31.53 13.00
N LEU A 207 30.76 30.51 12.55
CA LEU A 207 30.13 29.57 13.49
C LEU A 207 31.15 28.60 14.10
N LEU A 208 32.12 28.10 13.32
CA LEU A 208 33.10 27.15 13.85
C LEU A 208 34.01 27.76 14.92
N MET A 209 34.34 29.04 14.78
CA MET A 209 35.21 29.78 15.70
C MET A 209 34.42 30.53 16.79
N ASP A 210 33.09 30.48 16.80
CA ASP A 210 32.27 31.01 17.89
C ASP A 210 32.42 30.09 19.12
N ARG A 211 32.80 30.66 20.26
CA ARG A 211 32.98 29.94 21.54
C ARG A 211 31.71 29.24 22.04
N LYS A 212 30.54 29.63 21.53
CA LYS A 212 29.24 28.99 21.83
C LYS A 212 29.00 27.69 21.04
N HIS A 213 29.82 27.40 20.03
CA HIS A 213 29.74 26.16 19.27
C HIS A 213 30.78 25.14 19.76
N LYS A 214 30.43 23.86 19.62
CA LYS A 214 31.28 22.71 19.89
C LYS A 214 31.39 21.89 18.61
N SER A 215 32.54 21.25 18.42
CA SER A 215 32.81 20.39 17.26
C SER A 215 33.24 19.01 17.73
N VAL A 216 32.43 18.00 17.44
CA VAL A 216 32.83 16.60 17.58
C VAL A 216 33.57 16.20 16.31
N MET A 217 34.77 15.66 16.45
CA MET A 217 35.73 15.49 15.37
C MET A 217 36.34 14.10 15.40
N VAL A 218 36.63 13.55 14.22
CA VAL A 218 37.47 12.36 14.09
C VAL A 218 38.87 12.76 13.66
N LEU A 219 39.85 12.38 14.48
CA LEU A 219 41.27 12.56 14.26
C LEU A 219 41.90 11.21 13.93
N ARG A 220 42.79 11.18 12.93
CA ARG A 220 43.66 10.03 12.63
C ARG A 220 45.07 10.32 13.11
N LYS A 221 45.70 9.35 13.79
CA LYS A 221 47.10 9.44 14.20
C LYS A 221 47.99 9.59 12.96
N ASN A 222 48.88 10.58 12.99
CA ASN A 222 49.86 10.80 11.93
C ASN A 222 51.05 9.83 12.11
N GLU A 223 51.62 9.32 11.02
CA GLU A 223 52.73 8.34 11.09
C GLU A 223 54.09 9.00 11.41
N VAL A 224 54.15 10.33 11.35
CA VAL A 224 55.33 11.13 11.72
C VAL A 224 55.26 11.50 13.21
N GLU A 225 56.28 11.12 13.99
CA GLU A 225 56.38 11.53 15.40
C GLU A 225 56.41 13.05 15.55
N GLY A 226 55.61 13.58 16.48
CA GLY A 226 55.45 15.02 16.70
C GLY A 226 54.52 15.74 15.71
N GLY A 227 53.96 15.04 14.70
CA GLY A 227 53.02 15.63 13.75
C GLY A 227 51.62 15.88 14.33
N ILE A 228 51.03 17.03 14.00
CA ILE A 228 49.62 17.34 14.32
C ILE A 228 48.71 16.22 13.74
N PRO A 229 47.73 15.70 14.51
CA PRO A 229 46.85 14.64 14.05
C PRO A 229 45.95 15.11 12.90
N LEU A 230 45.73 14.23 11.92
CA LEU A 230 44.97 14.55 10.72
C LEU A 230 43.47 14.57 11.02
N VAL A 231 42.82 15.72 10.82
CA VAL A 231 41.36 15.82 10.88
C VAL A 231 40.75 15.09 9.67
N VAL A 232 39.90 14.09 9.91
CA VAL A 232 39.20 13.32 8.87
C VAL A 232 37.79 13.85 8.61
N GLY A 233 37.17 14.48 9.61
CA GLY A 233 35.82 15.06 9.52
C GLY A 233 35.29 15.50 10.88
N GLY A 234 34.09 16.09 10.88
CA GLY A 234 33.49 16.63 12.09
C GLY A 234 32.01 17.01 11.95
N ILE A 235 31.36 17.18 13.10
CA ILE A 235 30.02 17.76 13.26
C ILE A 235 30.15 18.94 14.21
N THR A 236 29.72 20.13 13.78
CA THR A 236 29.69 21.34 14.59
C THR A 236 28.26 21.67 14.96
N TYR A 237 28.03 21.87 16.25
CA TYR A 237 26.71 22.11 16.83
C TYR A 237 26.77 23.17 17.93
N ARG A 238 25.61 23.72 18.27
CA ARG A 238 25.43 24.69 19.36
C ARG A 238 24.50 24.11 20.43
N PRO A 239 24.98 23.88 21.67
CA PRO A 239 24.15 23.37 22.76
C PRO A 239 23.32 24.49 23.42
N TYR A 240 22.02 24.26 23.56
CA TYR A 240 21.08 25.12 24.29
C TYR A 240 20.67 24.44 25.60
N HIS A 241 21.57 24.47 26.59
CA HIS A 241 21.45 23.70 27.84
C HIS A 241 20.13 23.89 28.61
N ARG A 242 19.53 25.10 28.60
CA ARG A 242 18.23 25.36 29.27
C ARG A 242 17.06 24.69 28.55
N GLN A 243 17.06 24.76 27.22
CA GLN A 243 16.07 24.18 26.31
C GLN A 243 16.31 22.68 26.05
N ARG A 244 17.46 22.14 26.48
CA ARG A 244 17.90 20.75 26.33
C ARG A 244 17.94 20.25 24.87
N PHE A 245 18.19 21.13 23.90
CA PHE A 245 18.46 20.71 22.51
C PHE A 245 19.78 21.26 21.98
N GLY A 246 20.30 20.64 20.92
CA GLY A 246 21.44 21.12 20.14
C GLY A 246 21.05 21.46 18.70
N GLU A 247 21.53 22.58 18.17
CA GLU A 247 21.44 22.91 16.74
C GLU A 247 22.67 22.35 16.02
N ILE A 248 22.51 21.42 15.08
CA ILE A 248 23.62 20.98 14.22
C ILE A 248 23.75 21.97 13.05
N ALA A 249 24.87 22.69 13.02
CA ALA A 249 25.15 23.70 11.99
C ALA A 249 25.86 23.09 10.77
N PHE A 250 26.85 22.21 10.98
CA PHE A 250 27.63 21.59 9.90
C PHE A 250 27.94 20.12 10.21
N CYS A 251 27.94 19.26 9.19
CA CYS A 251 28.33 17.85 9.28
C CYS A 251 29.02 17.43 7.98
N ALA A 252 30.28 17.00 8.03
CA ALA A 252 31.01 16.51 6.85
C ALA A 252 32.19 15.59 7.22
N ILE A 253 32.47 14.65 6.32
CA ILE A 253 33.69 13.82 6.30
C ILE A 253 34.43 14.10 4.99
N SER A 254 35.77 14.02 4.99
CA SER A 254 36.57 14.13 3.77
C SER A 254 36.14 13.11 2.72
N ALA A 255 36.08 13.51 1.45
CA ALA A 255 35.44 12.73 0.37
C ALA A 255 36.03 11.32 0.17
N ASP A 256 37.34 11.17 0.39
CA ASP A 256 38.10 9.92 0.36
C ASP A 256 37.75 8.94 1.50
N GLU A 257 37.07 9.41 2.55
CA GLU A 257 36.77 8.66 3.77
C GLU A 257 35.26 8.43 3.98
N GLN A 258 34.38 9.08 3.19
CA GLN A 258 32.92 9.02 3.35
C GLN A 258 32.33 7.61 3.31
N VAL A 259 32.92 6.68 2.55
CA VAL A 259 32.42 5.30 2.41
C VAL A 259 32.79 4.35 3.55
N LYS A 260 33.73 4.73 4.42
CA LYS A 260 34.28 3.84 5.46
C LYS A 260 33.46 3.80 6.76
N GLY A 261 32.36 4.56 6.85
CA GLY A 261 31.43 4.54 7.99
C GLY A 261 31.65 5.62 9.07
N TYR A 262 32.66 6.47 8.89
CA TYR A 262 33.02 7.54 9.84
C TYR A 262 31.85 8.41 10.29
N GLY A 263 30.98 8.84 9.35
CA GLY A 263 29.85 9.73 9.67
C GLY A 263 28.91 9.15 10.73
N THR A 264 28.57 7.87 10.63
CA THR A 264 27.70 7.21 11.63
C THR A 264 28.38 7.08 12.99
N ARG A 265 29.65 6.65 13.04
CA ARG A 265 30.37 6.54 14.32
C ARG A 265 30.55 7.92 14.97
N LEU A 266 30.81 8.95 14.17
CA LEU A 266 30.89 10.34 14.60
C LEU A 266 29.56 10.86 15.17
N MET A 267 28.43 10.52 14.54
CA MET A 267 27.09 10.84 15.05
C MET A 267 26.77 10.09 16.36
N ASN A 268 27.21 8.84 16.51
CA ASN A 268 27.06 8.10 17.77
C ASN A 268 27.85 8.76 18.90
N HIS A 269 29.10 9.17 18.65
CA HIS A 269 29.91 9.95 19.60
C HIS A 269 29.27 11.31 19.93
N LEU A 270 28.69 12.00 18.95
CA LEU A 270 27.96 13.25 19.17
C LEU A 270 26.75 13.06 20.10
N LYS A 271 25.91 12.05 19.85
CA LYS A 271 24.73 11.77 20.69
C LYS A 271 25.12 11.38 22.12
N GLU A 272 26.18 10.59 22.26
CA GLU A 272 26.70 10.20 23.58
C GLU A 272 27.25 11.42 24.34
N HIS A 273 28.10 12.24 23.71
CA HIS A 273 28.64 13.46 24.32
C HIS A 273 27.53 14.48 24.68
N ALA A 274 26.58 14.69 23.77
CA ALA A 274 25.48 15.62 23.99
C ALA A 274 24.56 15.20 25.14
N ARG A 275 24.37 13.89 25.35
CA ARG A 275 23.66 13.37 26.52
C ARG A 275 24.49 13.49 27.80
N ASP A 276 25.70 12.93 27.79
CA ASP A 276 26.48 12.67 29.01
C ASP A 276 27.25 13.89 29.51
N VAL A 277 27.60 14.83 28.64
CA VAL A 277 28.35 16.06 28.96
C VAL A 277 27.46 17.30 28.91
N ASP A 278 26.63 17.45 27.87
CA ASP A 278 25.82 18.66 27.68
C ASP A 278 24.39 18.55 28.25
N GLY A 279 23.94 17.35 28.64
CA GLY A 279 22.59 17.13 29.19
C GLY A 279 21.44 17.36 28.19
N LEU A 280 21.72 17.29 26.89
CA LEU A 280 20.73 17.48 25.82
C LEU A 280 19.87 16.23 25.61
N THR A 281 18.62 16.45 25.24
CA THR A 281 17.64 15.40 24.93
C THR A 281 17.23 15.38 23.46
N HIS A 282 17.50 16.44 22.69
CA HIS A 282 17.15 16.54 21.27
C HIS A 282 18.27 17.20 20.44
N PHE A 283 18.31 16.88 19.15
CA PHE A 283 19.00 17.65 18.13
C PHE A 283 18.00 18.16 17.10
N LEU A 284 18.22 19.38 16.63
CA LEU A 284 17.52 19.99 15.50
C LEU A 284 18.54 20.40 14.44
N THR A 285 18.19 20.28 13.18
CA THR A 285 19.07 20.64 12.05
C THR A 285 18.25 21.03 10.83
N TYR A 286 18.73 22.02 10.08
CA TYR A 286 18.23 22.31 8.73
C TYR A 286 19.07 21.52 7.72
N ALA A 287 18.53 20.40 7.25
CA ALA A 287 19.21 19.48 6.34
C ALA A 287 18.95 19.86 4.87
N ASP A 288 20.01 19.90 4.06
CA ASP A 288 19.85 19.99 2.61
C ASP A 288 19.27 18.68 2.04
N ASN A 289 18.66 18.76 0.85
CA ASN A 289 17.98 17.62 0.21
C ASN A 289 18.89 16.41 -0.06
N ASN A 290 20.21 16.59 -0.16
CA ASN A 290 21.18 15.50 -0.31
C ASN A 290 21.50 14.84 1.04
N ALA A 291 21.50 15.63 2.13
CA ALA A 291 21.77 15.20 3.49
C ALA A 291 20.56 14.57 4.21
N VAL A 292 19.31 14.86 3.81
CA VAL A 292 18.09 14.25 4.40
C VAL A 292 18.20 12.71 4.46
N GLY A 293 18.70 12.07 3.38
CA GLY A 293 18.87 10.62 3.33
C GLY A 293 19.96 10.06 4.26
N TYR A 294 20.88 10.90 4.73
CA TYR A 294 21.84 10.58 5.79
C TYR A 294 21.18 10.76 7.16
N PHE A 295 20.59 11.93 7.44
CA PHE A 295 19.96 12.22 8.73
C PHE A 295 18.83 11.24 9.09
N LEU A 296 18.00 10.82 8.13
CA LEU A 296 17.00 9.75 8.32
C LEU A 296 17.62 8.43 8.83
N LYS A 297 18.81 8.05 8.33
CA LYS A 297 19.54 6.85 8.81
C LYS A 297 20.14 7.04 10.20
N GLN A 298 20.36 8.29 10.60
CA GLN A 298 20.83 8.68 11.93
C GLN A 298 19.69 8.96 12.91
N SER A 299 18.50 8.37 12.70
CA SER A 299 17.32 8.54 13.57
C SER A 299 16.73 9.95 13.64
N PHE A 300 17.02 10.82 12.67
CA PHE A 300 16.29 12.07 12.53
C PHE A 300 14.96 11.83 11.80
N THR A 301 13.91 12.55 12.21
CA THR A 301 12.59 12.61 11.58
C THR A 301 12.35 13.98 10.94
N LYS A 302 11.36 14.06 10.06
CA LYS A 302 10.86 15.32 9.47
C LYS A 302 9.76 15.97 10.31
N GLU A 303 9.16 15.20 11.22
CA GLU A 303 8.16 15.66 12.16
C GLU A 303 8.87 16.19 13.41
N ILE A 304 8.55 17.42 13.83
CA ILE A 304 9.15 18.05 15.00
C ILE A 304 8.18 17.86 16.16
N TYR A 305 8.57 17.05 17.14
CA TYR A 305 7.82 16.76 18.35
C TYR A 305 8.26 17.62 19.54
N LEU A 306 9.45 18.23 19.47
CA LEU A 306 9.88 19.23 20.43
C LEU A 306 8.98 20.47 20.30
N GLU A 307 8.35 20.84 21.42
CA GLU A 307 7.39 21.95 21.51
C GLU A 307 7.96 23.23 20.90
N LYS A 308 7.17 23.90 20.05
CA LYS A 308 7.63 25.03 19.23
C LYS A 308 8.29 26.13 20.07
N ASP A 309 7.71 26.46 21.21
CA ASP A 309 8.18 27.54 22.09
C ASP A 309 9.54 27.23 22.76
N VAL A 310 9.98 25.96 22.75
CA VAL A 310 11.28 25.53 23.28
C VAL A 310 12.43 25.83 22.31
N TRP A 311 12.19 25.85 20.99
CA TRP A 311 13.25 25.97 19.98
C TRP A 311 13.06 27.13 18.99
N HIS A 312 11.85 27.62 18.78
CA HIS A 312 11.57 28.69 17.84
C HIS A 312 12.25 29.99 18.27
N GLY A 313 12.86 30.71 17.32
CA GLY A 313 13.69 31.89 17.60
C GLY A 313 15.12 31.61 18.10
N TYR A 314 15.45 30.37 18.49
CA TYR A 314 16.83 29.97 18.83
C TYR A 314 17.61 29.46 17.63
N ILE A 315 16.95 28.72 16.74
CA ILE A 315 17.50 28.27 15.46
C ILE A 315 17.09 29.26 14.37
N LYS A 316 17.97 29.50 13.41
CA LYS A 316 17.66 30.35 12.26
C LYS A 316 16.92 29.53 11.18
N ASP A 317 15.85 30.10 10.62
CA ASP A 317 15.18 29.53 9.45
C ASP A 317 16.00 29.76 8.17
N TYR A 318 15.99 28.79 7.26
CA TYR A 318 16.70 28.84 5.97
C TYR A 318 15.78 28.34 4.85
N ASP A 319 15.67 29.10 3.76
CA ASP A 319 14.87 28.71 2.60
C ASP A 319 15.46 27.50 1.85
N GLY A 320 14.59 26.62 1.36
CA GLY A 320 14.96 25.50 0.49
C GLY A 320 15.61 24.29 1.19
N VAL A 321 15.68 24.28 2.52
CA VAL A 321 16.20 23.17 3.33
C VAL A 321 15.16 22.69 4.35
N LEU A 322 15.30 21.45 4.82
CA LEU A 322 14.27 20.78 5.62
C LEU A 322 14.68 20.72 7.09
N LEU A 323 13.84 21.27 7.98
CA LEU A 323 14.02 21.10 9.42
C LEU A 323 13.81 19.62 9.81
N MET A 324 14.70 19.09 10.64
CA MET A 324 14.67 17.70 11.10
C MET A 324 15.04 17.60 12.58
N GLU A 325 14.37 16.70 13.30
CA GLU A 325 14.58 16.43 14.74
C GLU A 325 15.17 15.04 14.97
N CYS A 326 16.12 14.90 15.89
CA CYS A 326 16.50 13.62 16.50
C CYS A 326 16.38 13.68 18.02
N ARG A 327 15.47 12.88 18.59
CA ARG A 327 15.43 12.61 20.03
C ARG A 327 16.58 11.71 20.45
N ILE A 328 17.25 12.05 21.54
CA ILE A 328 18.37 11.29 22.13
C ILE A 328 17.82 10.36 23.22
N ASP A 329 18.18 9.09 23.15
CA ASP A 329 17.77 8.09 24.14
C ASP A 329 18.65 8.19 25.41
N PRO A 330 18.05 8.34 26.61
CA PRO A 330 18.78 8.56 27.86
C PRO A 330 19.49 7.30 28.40
N LYS A 331 19.24 6.12 27.84
CA LYS A 331 19.77 4.81 28.31
C LYS A 331 20.67 4.11 27.30
N LEU A 332 20.58 4.46 26.01
CA LEU A 332 21.28 3.76 24.93
C LEU A 332 22.75 4.16 24.80
N LYS A 333 23.70 3.24 25.03
CA LYS A 333 25.13 3.51 24.81
C LYS A 333 25.47 3.52 23.32
N TYR A 334 25.49 4.71 22.72
CA TYR A 334 25.57 4.89 21.26
C TYR A 334 26.89 4.38 20.67
N THR A 335 28.01 4.53 21.38
CA THR A 335 29.33 4.05 20.91
C THR A 335 29.49 2.52 20.95
N ASN A 336 28.56 1.81 21.60
CA ASN A 336 28.62 0.38 21.90
C ASN A 336 27.43 -0.42 21.30
N LEU A 337 26.72 0.17 20.34
CA LEU A 337 25.49 -0.37 19.77
C LEU A 337 25.69 -1.75 19.12
N SER A 338 26.81 -1.93 18.40
CA SER A 338 27.22 -3.23 17.80
C SER A 338 27.25 -4.37 18.82
N SER A 339 27.87 -4.14 19.98
CA SER A 339 27.98 -5.13 21.07
C SER A 339 26.64 -5.42 21.73
N MET A 340 25.79 -4.39 21.91
CA MET A 340 24.45 -4.56 22.47
C MET A 340 23.57 -5.44 21.57
N ILE A 341 23.55 -5.18 20.26
CA ILE A 341 22.81 -5.97 19.28
C ILE A 341 23.37 -7.41 19.22
N SER A 342 24.69 -7.58 19.24
CA SER A 342 25.33 -8.90 19.27
C SER A 342 24.91 -9.73 20.50
N LYS A 343 24.88 -9.11 21.69
CA LYS A 343 24.40 -9.77 22.92
C LYS A 343 22.91 -10.10 22.89
N GLN A 344 22.07 -9.21 22.39
CA GLN A 344 20.64 -9.48 22.20
C GLN A 344 20.41 -10.66 21.25
N ARG A 345 21.10 -10.67 20.11
CA ARG A 345 21.06 -11.79 19.17
C ARG A 345 21.49 -13.10 19.82
N LYS A 346 22.59 -13.09 20.58
CA LYS A 346 23.06 -14.28 21.31
C LYS A 346 22.01 -14.80 22.30
N ALA A 347 21.35 -13.92 23.06
CA ALA A 347 20.29 -14.31 23.99
C ALA A 347 19.04 -14.89 23.26
N ILE A 348 18.69 -14.34 22.09
CA ILE A 348 17.63 -14.90 21.24
C ILE A 348 18.04 -16.26 20.69
N ASP A 349 19.28 -16.41 20.19
CA ASP A 349 19.82 -17.69 19.71
C ASP A 349 19.84 -18.73 20.86
N GLU A 350 20.18 -18.35 22.08
CA GLU A 350 20.11 -19.20 23.28
C GLU A 350 18.66 -19.63 23.61
N MET A 351 17.68 -18.73 23.57
CA MET A 351 16.25 -19.07 23.73
C MET A 351 15.71 -19.97 22.61
N ILE A 352 16.15 -19.77 21.36
CA ILE A 352 15.79 -20.64 20.23
C ILE A 352 16.35 -22.05 20.45
N ARG A 353 17.54 -22.18 21.04
CA ARG A 353 18.16 -23.48 21.38
C ARG A 353 17.44 -24.20 22.52
N GLU A 354 16.74 -23.50 23.41
CA GLU A 354 15.88 -24.15 24.43
C GLU A 354 14.58 -24.69 23.82
N LEU A 355 14.06 -24.05 22.76
CA LEU A 355 12.77 -24.38 22.15
C LEU A 355 12.86 -25.24 20.88
N SER A 356 14.07 -25.47 20.32
CA SER A 356 14.26 -26.09 19.01
C SER A 356 15.40 -27.11 18.95
N ASN A 357 15.10 -28.27 18.35
CA ASN A 357 16.08 -29.33 18.08
C ASN A 357 16.97 -29.05 16.85
N CYS A 358 16.86 -27.88 16.19
CA CYS A 358 17.60 -27.55 14.96
C CYS A 358 19.13 -27.51 15.11
N GLN A 359 19.63 -27.52 16.35
CA GLN A 359 21.06 -27.58 16.69
C GLN A 359 21.65 -29.01 16.70
N ASN A 360 20.82 -30.05 16.61
CA ASN A 360 21.27 -31.44 16.66
C ASN A 360 21.95 -31.83 15.35
N VAL A 361 23.29 -31.72 15.30
CA VAL A 361 24.10 -32.12 14.14
C VAL A 361 24.54 -33.58 14.29
N TYR A 362 23.88 -34.47 13.56
CA TYR A 362 24.23 -35.89 13.50
C TYR A 362 25.44 -36.08 12.56
N GLN A 363 26.60 -36.47 13.10
CA GLN A 363 27.78 -36.73 12.26
C GLN A 363 27.63 -38.04 11.47
N VAL A 364 27.80 -37.96 10.15
CA VAL A 364 27.66 -39.12 9.23
C VAL A 364 28.83 -40.12 9.38
N ALA A 365 29.93 -39.72 10.02
CA ALA A 365 31.16 -40.53 10.11
C ALA A 365 31.05 -41.80 10.98
N GLU A 366 30.15 -41.84 11.97
CA GLU A 366 30.05 -42.98 12.90
C GLU A 366 29.41 -44.23 12.25
N PHE A 367 28.71 -44.08 11.12
CA PHE A 367 27.98 -45.18 10.47
C PHE A 367 28.86 -46.11 9.61
N GLN A 368 30.18 -45.89 9.51
CA GLN A 368 31.07 -46.61 8.57
C GLN A 368 32.02 -47.65 9.17
N LYS A 369 32.05 -47.90 10.49
CA LYS A 369 32.95 -48.92 11.07
C LYS A 369 32.30 -49.85 12.09
N LYS A 370 31.89 -51.02 11.61
CA LYS A 370 32.14 -52.30 12.30
C LYS A 370 32.28 -53.45 11.28
N GLU A 371 33.53 -53.91 11.18
CA GLU A 371 34.05 -55.20 10.68
C GLU A 371 33.40 -55.86 9.44
N GLY A 372 34.23 -56.12 8.41
CA GLY A 372 33.89 -57.10 7.37
C GLY A 372 33.72 -56.61 5.93
N GLY A 373 34.59 -55.71 5.45
CA GLY A 373 34.97 -55.61 4.02
C GLY A 373 33.92 -55.22 2.97
N SER A 374 32.64 -55.07 3.32
CA SER A 374 31.58 -54.65 2.39
C SER A 374 30.84 -53.44 2.94
N SER A 375 30.82 -52.35 2.18
CA SER A 375 30.00 -51.17 2.48
C SER A 375 28.53 -51.55 2.36
N LYS A 376 27.87 -51.86 3.49
CA LYS A 376 26.43 -52.10 3.51
C LYS A 376 25.71 -50.78 3.26
N ASN A 377 24.80 -50.77 2.30
CA ASN A 377 23.89 -49.66 2.07
C ASN A 377 23.18 -49.31 3.39
N ILE A 378 23.45 -48.12 3.92
CA ILE A 378 22.72 -47.56 5.07
C ILE A 378 21.31 -47.27 4.57
N ARG A 379 20.30 -47.87 5.20
CA ARG A 379 18.91 -47.59 4.86
C ARG A 379 18.55 -46.20 5.38
N VAL A 380 17.82 -45.43 4.60
CA VAL A 380 17.58 -44.00 4.88
C VAL A 380 16.76 -43.82 6.16
N GLU A 381 15.87 -44.75 6.47
CA GLU A 381 15.12 -44.83 7.74
C GLU A 381 15.98 -45.07 8.98
N ASP A 382 17.23 -45.52 8.83
CA ASP A 382 18.18 -45.75 9.93
C ASP A 382 19.06 -44.53 10.26
N ILE A 383 18.88 -43.41 9.53
CA ILE A 383 19.55 -42.12 9.81
C ILE A 383 18.78 -41.39 10.92
N PRO A 384 19.35 -41.16 12.12
CA PRO A 384 18.61 -40.64 13.27
C PRO A 384 17.97 -39.26 13.01
N GLY A 385 18.68 -38.33 12.38
CA GLY A 385 18.13 -37.00 12.06
C GLY A 385 16.96 -37.00 11.07
N LEU A 386 16.82 -38.03 10.23
CA LEU A 386 15.64 -38.18 9.36
C LEU A 386 14.46 -38.80 10.14
N ARG A 387 14.75 -39.78 11.00
CA ARG A 387 13.76 -40.40 11.91
C ARG A 387 13.15 -39.37 12.86
N ASP A 388 13.99 -38.55 13.50
CA ASP A 388 13.57 -37.52 14.46
C ASP A 388 12.81 -36.37 13.78
N ALA A 389 13.04 -36.14 12.49
CA ALA A 389 12.30 -35.20 11.65
C ALA A 389 10.98 -35.76 11.06
N GLY A 390 10.63 -37.02 11.35
CA GLY A 390 9.40 -37.65 10.83
C GLY A 390 9.45 -38.04 9.35
N TRP A 391 10.65 -38.31 8.81
CA TRP A 391 10.83 -38.70 7.41
C TRP A 391 10.29 -40.12 7.11
N THR A 392 9.69 -40.31 5.94
CA THR A 392 9.12 -41.58 5.48
C THR A 392 9.63 -41.97 4.08
N PRO A 393 9.83 -43.28 3.78
CA PRO A 393 10.40 -43.75 2.50
C PRO A 393 9.63 -43.33 1.24
N ASP A 394 8.32 -43.15 1.37
CA ASP A 394 7.38 -42.64 0.36
C ASP A 394 7.70 -41.22 -0.14
N GLN A 395 8.63 -40.50 0.50
CA GLN A 395 9.12 -39.19 0.06
C GLN A 395 10.20 -39.28 -1.04
N TRP A 396 10.68 -40.47 -1.39
CA TRP A 396 11.78 -40.68 -2.35
C TRP A 396 11.32 -41.27 -3.69
N GLY A 397 11.72 -40.67 -4.82
CA GLY A 397 11.49 -41.24 -6.17
C GLY A 397 11.06 -40.26 -7.27
N HIS A 398 10.88 -38.97 -6.97
CA HIS A 398 10.51 -37.96 -7.96
C HIS A 398 11.62 -36.92 -8.16
N THR A 399 12.61 -37.26 -8.99
CA THR A 399 13.44 -36.25 -9.67
C THR A 399 12.50 -35.29 -10.39
N ARG A 400 12.64 -33.97 -10.17
CA ARG A 400 11.72 -32.99 -10.81
C ARG A 400 11.97 -32.85 -12.31
N TYR A 401 13.13 -33.33 -12.74
CA TYR A 401 13.60 -33.34 -14.11
C TYR A 401 13.62 -34.78 -14.64
N THR A 402 12.44 -35.30 -14.98
CA THR A 402 12.33 -36.59 -15.69
C THR A 402 12.81 -36.40 -17.12
N LEU A 403 13.85 -37.13 -17.51
CA LEU A 403 14.40 -37.14 -18.88
C LEU A 403 13.91 -38.39 -19.62
N PHE A 404 14.66 -39.48 -19.51
CA PHE A 404 14.57 -40.62 -20.41
C PHE A 404 13.44 -41.60 -20.04
N SER A 405 12.19 -41.27 -20.40
CA SER A 405 10.96 -42.07 -20.22
C SER A 405 10.93 -43.41 -21.00
N GLY A 406 11.98 -43.72 -21.78
CA GLY A 406 12.12 -44.99 -22.51
C GLY A 406 12.88 -46.07 -21.75
N SER A 407 12.69 -47.33 -22.14
CA SER A 407 13.36 -48.53 -21.62
C SER A 407 14.78 -48.70 -22.17
N GLY A 408 15.66 -47.75 -21.87
CA GLY A 408 17.11 -47.84 -22.17
C GLY A 408 17.95 -48.17 -20.93
N ASP A 409 19.07 -48.87 -21.13
CA ASP A 409 20.00 -49.25 -20.05
C ASP A 409 20.60 -48.04 -19.31
N SER A 410 20.87 -48.24 -18.02
CA SER A 410 21.36 -47.21 -17.08
C SER A 410 22.60 -46.46 -17.59
N VAL A 411 23.54 -47.18 -18.24
CA VAL A 411 24.78 -46.62 -18.78
C VAL A 411 24.53 -45.58 -19.88
N THR A 412 23.51 -45.79 -20.73
CA THR A 412 23.16 -44.84 -21.80
C THR A 412 22.54 -43.56 -21.23
N LYS A 413 21.66 -43.71 -20.23
CA LYS A 413 21.04 -42.59 -19.52
C LYS A 413 22.07 -41.73 -18.78
N GLN A 414 23.06 -42.35 -18.13
CA GLN A 414 24.15 -41.60 -17.47
C GLN A 414 25.02 -40.86 -18.49
N LYS A 415 25.34 -41.45 -19.64
CA LYS A 415 26.09 -40.76 -20.72
C LYS A 415 25.35 -39.56 -21.29
N GLN A 416 24.03 -39.67 -21.50
CA GLN A 416 23.18 -38.56 -21.94
C GLN A 416 23.12 -37.44 -20.88
N LEU A 417 22.97 -37.79 -19.60
CA LEU A 417 23.02 -36.83 -18.49
C LEU A 417 24.37 -36.11 -18.40
N ASN A 418 25.48 -36.85 -18.49
CA ASN A 418 26.83 -36.27 -18.45
C ASN A 418 27.08 -35.32 -19.65
N ALA A 419 26.58 -35.66 -20.85
CA ALA A 419 26.64 -34.78 -22.02
C ALA A 419 25.81 -33.49 -21.83
N LEU A 420 24.59 -33.60 -21.30
CA LEU A 420 23.73 -32.46 -20.98
C LEU A 420 24.39 -31.52 -19.94
N ILE A 421 24.88 -32.08 -18.84
CA ILE A 421 25.54 -31.30 -17.77
C ILE A 421 26.78 -30.58 -18.30
N ARG A 422 27.61 -31.23 -19.14
CA ARG A 422 28.74 -30.59 -19.82
C ARG A 422 28.32 -29.43 -20.72
N GLY A 423 27.24 -29.60 -21.49
CA GLY A 423 26.68 -28.54 -22.32
C GLY A 423 26.21 -27.33 -21.50
N LEU A 424 25.48 -27.57 -20.41
CA LEU A 424 25.00 -26.53 -19.51
C LEU A 424 26.16 -25.78 -18.84
N LEU A 425 27.15 -26.50 -18.27
CA LEU A 425 28.33 -25.90 -17.67
C LEU A 425 29.08 -25.00 -18.66
N LYS A 426 29.27 -25.46 -19.90
CA LYS A 426 29.93 -24.66 -20.94
C LYS A 426 29.16 -23.35 -21.22
N THR A 427 27.83 -23.41 -21.37
CA THR A 427 27.02 -22.19 -21.57
C THR A 427 27.12 -21.19 -20.41
N MET A 428 27.38 -21.66 -19.19
CA MET A 428 27.66 -20.76 -18.05
C MET A 428 29.05 -20.15 -18.13
N GLN A 429 30.09 -20.93 -18.44
CA GLN A 429 31.48 -20.46 -18.52
C GLN A 429 31.70 -19.42 -19.64
N ASP A 430 30.96 -19.57 -20.74
CA ASP A 430 30.99 -18.68 -21.92
C ASP A 430 30.18 -17.38 -21.73
N HIS A 431 29.38 -17.25 -20.67
CA HIS A 431 28.53 -16.08 -20.43
C HIS A 431 29.35 -14.87 -19.92
N SER A 432 29.05 -13.66 -20.41
CA SER A 432 29.79 -12.43 -20.06
C SER A 432 29.78 -12.10 -18.56
N ASP A 433 28.63 -12.25 -17.90
CA ASP A 433 28.50 -12.06 -16.45
C ASP A 433 29.09 -13.22 -15.60
N ALA A 434 29.78 -14.21 -16.18
CA ALA A 434 30.32 -15.36 -15.44
C ALA A 434 31.68 -15.13 -14.77
N TRP A 435 32.37 -14.03 -15.08
CA TRP A 435 33.70 -13.72 -14.56
C TRP A 435 33.88 -13.85 -13.03
N PRO A 436 32.91 -13.50 -12.15
CA PRO A 436 33.11 -13.63 -10.70
C PRO A 436 33.04 -15.06 -10.17
N PHE A 437 32.64 -16.01 -11.01
CA PHE A 437 32.37 -17.40 -10.63
C PHE A 437 33.35 -18.39 -11.27
N LYS A 438 34.28 -17.93 -12.12
CA LYS A 438 35.17 -18.82 -12.87
C LYS A 438 36.18 -19.55 -12.00
N GLU A 439 36.55 -18.95 -10.89
CA GLU A 439 37.53 -19.42 -9.92
C GLU A 439 36.93 -19.31 -8.50
N PRO A 440 37.45 -20.06 -7.52
CA PRO A 440 37.17 -19.82 -6.10
C PRO A 440 37.51 -18.38 -5.71
N VAL A 441 36.78 -17.81 -4.73
CA VAL A 441 37.08 -16.48 -4.20
C VAL A 441 38.42 -16.50 -3.47
N ASP A 442 39.35 -15.60 -3.82
CA ASP A 442 40.65 -15.53 -3.16
C ASP A 442 40.50 -14.93 -1.74
N PRO A 443 40.96 -15.62 -0.67
CA PRO A 443 40.97 -15.05 0.69
C PRO A 443 41.82 -13.77 0.82
N LEU A 444 42.76 -13.51 -0.09
CA LEU A 444 43.57 -12.29 -0.08
C LEU A 444 42.78 -11.08 -0.60
N ASP A 445 41.92 -11.29 -1.60
CA ASP A 445 41.03 -10.26 -2.15
C ASP A 445 39.81 -10.01 -1.25
N VAL A 446 39.30 -11.07 -0.59
CA VAL A 446 38.09 -11.01 0.24
C VAL A 446 38.26 -11.82 1.55
N PRO A 447 38.98 -11.27 2.56
CA PRO A 447 39.42 -12.03 3.74
C PRO A 447 38.29 -12.61 4.61
N ASP A 448 37.15 -11.95 4.69
CA ASP A 448 36.00 -12.39 5.50
C ASP A 448 35.04 -13.34 4.75
N TYR A 449 35.26 -13.61 3.45
CA TYR A 449 34.32 -14.38 2.63
C TYR A 449 33.99 -15.76 3.23
N TYR A 450 35.01 -16.49 3.67
CA TYR A 450 34.89 -17.82 4.27
C TYR A 450 34.43 -17.78 5.75
N GLU A 451 34.43 -16.60 6.38
CA GLU A 451 33.77 -16.39 7.67
C GLU A 451 32.24 -16.40 7.52
N PHE A 452 31.71 -15.84 6.43
CA PHE A 452 30.27 -15.78 6.15
C PHE A 452 29.75 -16.94 5.30
N ILE A 453 30.51 -17.41 4.30
CA ILE A 453 30.12 -18.47 3.37
C ILE A 453 30.80 -19.79 3.74
N LYS A 454 30.05 -20.68 4.42
CA LYS A 454 30.57 -21.95 4.96
C LYS A 454 30.60 -23.13 3.98
N ASP A 455 29.89 -23.03 2.86
CA ASP A 455 29.84 -24.05 1.80
C ASP A 455 30.15 -23.35 0.44
N PRO A 456 31.40 -22.94 0.21
CA PRO A 456 31.82 -22.19 -0.97
C PRO A 456 31.79 -23.08 -2.22
N ILE A 457 31.39 -22.52 -3.36
CA ILE A 457 31.35 -23.23 -4.64
C ILE A 457 31.42 -22.26 -5.82
N ASP A 458 32.06 -22.70 -6.90
CA ASP A 458 32.42 -21.93 -8.09
C ASP A 458 32.39 -22.84 -9.35
N LEU A 459 32.51 -22.25 -10.55
CA LEU A 459 32.43 -22.98 -11.83
C LEU A 459 33.60 -23.94 -12.09
N LYS A 460 34.77 -23.75 -11.46
CA LYS A 460 35.92 -24.66 -11.59
C LYS A 460 35.78 -25.85 -10.64
N THR A 461 35.26 -25.64 -9.43
CA THR A 461 34.86 -26.72 -8.52
C THR A 461 33.71 -27.54 -9.09
N ILE A 462 32.69 -26.89 -9.66
CA ILE A 462 31.63 -27.56 -10.42
C ILE A 462 32.22 -28.30 -11.63
N GLY A 463 33.14 -27.68 -12.38
CA GLY A 463 33.83 -28.29 -13.52
C GLY A 463 34.51 -29.62 -13.18
N LYS A 464 35.33 -29.65 -12.13
CA LYS A 464 35.97 -30.88 -11.62
C LYS A 464 34.94 -31.97 -11.27
N ARG A 465 33.79 -31.59 -10.69
CA ARG A 465 32.70 -32.53 -10.37
C ARG A 465 32.03 -33.09 -11.64
N VAL A 466 31.85 -32.27 -12.68
CA VAL A 466 31.33 -32.71 -13.99
C VAL A 466 32.33 -33.63 -14.71
N GLU A 467 33.63 -33.29 -14.69
CA GLU A 467 34.71 -34.08 -15.30
C GLU A 467 34.83 -35.47 -14.68
N SER A 468 34.56 -35.61 -13.38
CA SER A 468 34.62 -36.91 -12.68
C SER A 468 33.65 -37.96 -13.22
N GLU A 469 32.56 -37.55 -13.89
CA GLU A 469 31.41 -38.40 -14.29
C GLU A 469 30.70 -39.20 -13.18
N GLN A 470 31.23 -39.23 -11.95
CA GLN A 470 30.70 -40.01 -10.82
C GLN A 470 29.90 -39.17 -9.81
N TYR A 471 30.09 -37.84 -9.76
CA TYR A 471 29.46 -37.00 -8.73
C TYR A 471 27.98 -36.69 -9.02
N TYR A 472 27.65 -36.25 -10.24
CA TYR A 472 26.29 -35.85 -10.60
C TYR A 472 25.47 -37.02 -11.15
N MET A 473 24.89 -37.81 -10.25
CA MET A 473 23.99 -38.92 -10.63
C MET A 473 22.59 -38.44 -11.09
N THR A 474 22.23 -37.19 -10.83
CA THR A 474 20.97 -36.57 -11.29
C THR A 474 21.18 -35.11 -11.69
N LEU A 475 20.31 -34.59 -12.56
CA LEU A 475 20.32 -33.18 -12.93
C LEU A 475 19.99 -32.26 -11.73
N ASP A 476 19.13 -32.71 -10.81
CA ASP A 476 18.79 -31.98 -9.57
C ASP A 476 20.04 -31.69 -8.70
N MET A 477 21.03 -32.59 -8.65
CA MET A 477 22.29 -32.37 -7.91
C MET A 477 23.15 -31.26 -8.53
N PHE A 478 23.27 -31.24 -9.87
CA PHE A 478 24.01 -30.20 -10.59
C PHE A 478 23.31 -28.84 -10.51
N VAL A 479 21.97 -28.82 -10.60
CA VAL A 479 21.14 -27.64 -10.37
C VAL A 479 21.26 -27.14 -8.92
N ALA A 480 21.41 -28.02 -7.92
CA ALA A 480 21.60 -27.64 -6.52
C ALA A 480 22.95 -26.94 -6.29
N ASP A 481 24.05 -27.52 -6.78
CA ASP A 481 25.39 -26.91 -6.71
C ASP A 481 25.44 -25.55 -7.41
N THR A 482 24.84 -25.45 -8.60
CA THR A 482 24.73 -24.21 -9.37
C THR A 482 23.87 -23.15 -8.64
N ARG A 483 22.77 -23.57 -8.00
CA ARG A 483 21.93 -22.68 -7.18
C ARG A 483 22.65 -22.20 -5.91
N ARG A 484 23.47 -23.06 -5.29
CA ARG A 484 24.31 -22.68 -4.14
C ARG A 484 25.29 -21.57 -4.53
N MET A 485 25.98 -21.69 -5.66
CA MET A 485 26.90 -20.68 -6.20
C MET A 485 26.25 -19.28 -6.27
N PHE A 486 25.06 -19.17 -6.88
CA PHE A 486 24.33 -17.91 -6.99
C PHE A 486 23.83 -17.38 -5.65
N ASN A 487 23.40 -18.28 -4.75
CA ASN A 487 22.94 -17.90 -3.43
C ASN A 487 24.08 -17.38 -2.56
N ASN A 488 25.23 -18.07 -2.50
CA ASN A 488 26.42 -17.61 -1.77
C ASN A 488 26.82 -16.19 -2.18
N CYS A 489 26.87 -15.92 -3.47
CA CYS A 489 27.20 -14.58 -4.00
C CYS A 489 26.18 -13.52 -3.55
N ARG A 490 24.87 -13.81 -3.59
CA ARG A 490 23.83 -12.89 -3.11
C ARG A 490 23.77 -12.75 -1.59
N THR A 491 24.09 -13.80 -0.83
CA THR A 491 24.16 -13.76 0.64
C THR A 491 25.28 -12.83 1.11
N TYR A 492 26.38 -12.77 0.37
CA TYR A 492 27.52 -11.89 0.68
C TYR A 492 27.36 -10.44 0.13
N ASN A 493 26.34 -10.12 -0.69
CA ASN A 493 26.26 -8.84 -1.41
C ASN A 493 24.97 -8.03 -1.19
N SER A 494 25.08 -6.69 -1.25
CA SER A 494 23.92 -5.83 -1.54
C SER A 494 23.40 -6.08 -2.97
N PRO A 495 22.07 -6.00 -3.21
CA PRO A 495 21.48 -5.93 -4.54
C PRO A 495 22.12 -4.91 -5.51
N ASP A 496 22.73 -3.84 -4.97
CA ASP A 496 23.33 -2.76 -5.76
C ASP A 496 24.71 -3.10 -6.35
N THR A 497 25.34 -4.21 -5.95
CA THR A 497 26.68 -4.56 -6.45
C THR A 497 26.64 -5.19 -7.83
N VAL A 498 27.78 -5.12 -8.55
CA VAL A 498 27.95 -5.81 -9.85
C VAL A 498 27.84 -7.33 -9.65
N TYR A 499 28.42 -7.87 -8.59
CA TYR A 499 28.38 -9.31 -8.26
C TYR A 499 26.96 -9.85 -8.12
N TYR A 500 26.08 -9.14 -7.39
CA TYR A 500 24.67 -9.52 -7.22
C TYR A 500 23.92 -9.51 -8.56
N ARG A 501 24.18 -8.50 -9.40
CA ARG A 501 23.61 -8.41 -10.76
C ARG A 501 24.12 -9.56 -11.65
N CYS A 502 25.40 -9.88 -11.60
CA CYS A 502 25.99 -10.99 -12.35
C CYS A 502 25.40 -12.34 -11.92
N ALA A 503 25.27 -12.60 -10.61
CA ALA A 503 24.60 -13.80 -10.08
C ALA A 503 23.16 -13.93 -10.59
N THR A 504 22.41 -12.83 -10.58
CA THR A 504 20.99 -12.81 -10.98
C THR A 504 20.82 -13.07 -12.48
N LYS A 505 21.64 -12.44 -13.34
CA LYS A 505 21.59 -12.66 -14.79
C LYS A 505 22.07 -14.05 -15.18
N LEU A 506 23.19 -14.51 -14.64
CA LEU A 506 23.74 -15.83 -14.96
C LEU A 506 22.81 -16.96 -14.46
N GLN A 507 22.11 -16.76 -13.35
CA GLN A 507 21.05 -17.66 -12.91
C GLN A 507 19.90 -17.73 -13.91
N ALA A 508 19.40 -16.59 -14.40
CA ALA A 508 18.32 -16.56 -15.39
C ALA A 508 18.76 -17.26 -16.70
N HIS A 509 19.99 -17.04 -17.14
CA HIS A 509 20.57 -17.74 -18.30
C HIS A 509 20.61 -19.26 -18.08
N PHE A 510 21.15 -19.71 -16.94
CA PHE A 510 21.26 -21.13 -16.61
C PHE A 510 19.91 -21.84 -16.60
N PHE A 511 18.91 -21.31 -15.86
CA PHE A 511 17.59 -21.95 -15.79
C PHE A 511 16.85 -21.94 -17.13
N SER A 512 17.05 -20.91 -17.97
CA SER A 512 16.54 -20.90 -19.35
C SER A 512 17.16 -22.03 -20.21
N LYS A 513 18.48 -22.28 -20.09
CA LYS A 513 19.14 -23.39 -20.79
C LYS A 513 18.70 -24.76 -20.29
N VAL A 514 18.50 -24.92 -18.98
CA VAL A 514 17.94 -26.16 -18.39
C VAL A 514 16.54 -26.44 -18.95
N GLN A 515 15.65 -25.43 -18.99
CA GLN A 515 14.30 -25.60 -19.56
C GLN A 515 14.34 -25.96 -21.06
N ALA A 516 15.17 -25.30 -21.85
CA ALA A 516 15.30 -25.59 -23.28
C ALA A 516 15.74 -27.03 -23.55
N ALA A 517 16.70 -27.55 -22.78
CA ALA A 517 17.16 -28.93 -22.91
C ALA A 517 16.10 -29.99 -22.55
N LEU A 518 15.25 -29.69 -21.56
CA LEU A 518 14.13 -30.56 -21.15
C LEU A 518 12.97 -30.54 -22.16
N GLN A 519 12.87 -29.48 -22.97
CA GLN A 519 11.85 -29.36 -24.02
C GLN A 519 12.30 -30.03 -25.33
N SER A 520 13.59 -30.09 -25.63
CA SER A 520 14.09 -30.66 -26.90
C SER A 520 13.91 -32.18 -27.06
N GLU A 521 13.75 -32.95 -25.97
CA GLU A 521 13.57 -34.41 -26.05
C GLU A 521 12.10 -34.87 -26.09
N ASN A 522 11.14 -34.03 -25.69
CA ASN A 522 9.72 -34.43 -25.59
C ASN A 522 8.93 -34.39 -26.92
N SER A 523 9.59 -34.05 -28.03
CA SER A 523 8.95 -33.85 -29.35
C SER A 523 8.59 -35.14 -30.10
N GLN A 524 8.72 -36.33 -29.49
CA GLN A 524 8.42 -37.64 -30.15
C GLN A 524 7.35 -38.50 -29.46
N SER A 525 6.69 -38.02 -28.38
CA SER A 525 5.66 -38.80 -27.68
C SER A 525 4.45 -37.94 -27.27
N GLN A 526 3.53 -37.69 -28.21
CA GLN A 526 2.20 -37.19 -27.90
C GLN A 526 1.16 -38.31 -27.97
N SER A 527 0.85 -38.93 -26.82
CA SER A 527 -0.50 -39.38 -26.46
C SER A 527 -0.57 -39.84 -25.00
N ILE A 528 -1.67 -39.48 -24.33
CA ILE A 528 -2.09 -39.92 -22.98
C ILE A 528 -1.28 -39.35 -21.79
N TYR A 529 -2.03 -38.99 -20.74
CA TYR A 529 -1.67 -38.45 -19.42
C TYR A 529 -1.48 -36.93 -19.27
N HIS A 530 -2.37 -36.39 -18.44
CA HIS A 530 -2.43 -35.03 -17.92
C HIS A 530 -1.92 -35.02 -16.46
N HIS A 531 -1.60 -33.84 -15.92
CA HIS A 531 -1.29 -33.55 -14.50
C HIS A 531 0.00 -34.15 -13.89
N ARG A 532 1.04 -33.32 -13.75
CA ARG A 532 1.65 -32.95 -12.45
C ARG A 532 2.79 -31.91 -12.61
N LEU A 533 3.04 -31.15 -11.54
CA LEU A 533 4.23 -30.33 -11.26
C LEU A 533 4.48 -29.05 -12.10
N THR A 534 3.72 -28.00 -11.79
CA THR A 534 4.25 -26.62 -11.85
C THR A 534 4.85 -26.27 -10.49
N LEU A 535 6.17 -26.04 -10.39
CA LEU A 535 6.79 -25.29 -9.30
C LEU A 535 8.22 -24.86 -9.68
N LEU A 536 8.54 -23.57 -9.44
CA LEU A 536 9.87 -22.93 -9.51
C LEU A 536 10.48 -22.65 -10.91
N SER A 537 10.06 -21.56 -11.55
CA SER A 537 10.96 -20.40 -11.78
C SER A 537 10.26 -19.24 -12.50
N ASN A 538 10.37 -18.03 -11.96
CA ASN A 538 10.01 -16.78 -12.64
C ASN A 538 11.28 -15.94 -12.90
N HIS A 539 11.31 -15.22 -14.04
CA HIS A 539 12.24 -14.11 -14.43
C HIS A 539 13.66 -14.42 -14.95
N ARG A 540 14.17 -13.73 -16.00
CA ARG A 540 13.51 -13.04 -17.16
C ARG A 540 14.58 -12.74 -18.24
N TYR A 541 14.14 -12.60 -19.50
CA TYR A 541 14.77 -11.82 -20.61
C TYR A 541 16.17 -12.20 -21.18
N ASN A 542 16.30 -12.23 -22.52
CA ASN A 542 16.97 -11.18 -23.32
C ASN A 542 16.83 -11.41 -24.88
N PRO A 543 17.82 -11.43 -25.83
CA PRO A 543 17.59 -10.83 -27.16
C PRO A 543 17.86 -11.66 -28.46
N SER A 544 17.10 -11.32 -29.51
CA SER A 544 17.47 -11.05 -30.92
C SER A 544 18.44 -11.93 -31.76
N ARG A 545 17.90 -12.52 -32.86
CA ARG A 545 18.38 -12.59 -34.28
C ARG A 545 19.82 -13.10 -34.55
N ARG A 546 20.20 -13.90 -35.58
CA ARG A 546 19.73 -14.27 -36.97
C ARG A 546 20.59 -15.52 -37.37
N PHE A 547 20.29 -16.44 -38.30
CA PHE A 547 19.99 -16.34 -39.75
C PHE A 547 19.57 -17.72 -40.34
N SER A 548 18.82 -17.71 -41.46
CA SER A 548 18.60 -18.71 -42.54
C SER A 548 19.40 -20.04 -42.61
N LEU A 549 18.91 -21.12 -43.24
CA LEU A 549 18.05 -21.18 -44.44
C LEU A 549 17.09 -22.40 -44.45
N ARG A 550 15.99 -22.29 -45.21
CA ARG A 550 14.86 -23.25 -45.30
C ARG A 550 14.71 -23.77 -46.74
N SER A 551 14.28 -25.01 -46.89
CA SER A 551 13.78 -25.62 -48.15
C SER A 551 13.12 -26.96 -47.79
N GLN A 552 11.96 -27.44 -48.24
CA GLN A 552 10.78 -26.98 -49.02
C GLN A 552 9.69 -28.07 -48.74
N ASN A 553 8.37 -27.94 -48.86
CA ASN A 553 7.36 -26.86 -49.00
C ASN A 553 5.99 -27.55 -48.69
N ASP A 554 4.83 -26.92 -48.49
CA ASP A 554 4.35 -25.53 -48.36
C ASP A 554 3.51 -25.48 -47.07
N ASN A 555 3.76 -24.58 -46.09
CA ASN A 555 3.30 -23.18 -46.04
C ASN A 555 1.74 -23.07 -45.95
N VAL A 556 1.15 -22.19 -45.14
CA VAL A 556 1.62 -20.87 -44.66
C VAL A 556 1.54 -20.73 -43.12
N ALA A 557 2.46 -19.94 -42.57
CA ALA A 557 2.49 -19.28 -41.24
C ALA A 557 2.00 -20.01 -39.96
N ASP A 558 2.96 -20.32 -39.09
CA ASP A 558 2.97 -19.80 -37.71
C ASP A 558 4.37 -19.19 -37.44
N SER A 559 4.45 -18.13 -36.62
CA SER A 559 5.70 -17.46 -36.22
C SER A 559 5.50 -16.31 -35.23
N ASP A 560 6.44 -16.16 -34.27
CA ASP A 560 6.83 -14.88 -33.64
C ASP A 560 5.70 -13.91 -33.20
N LEU A 561 4.59 -14.38 -32.60
CA LEU A 561 3.59 -13.49 -31.97
C LEU A 561 4.16 -12.81 -30.70
N ARG A 562 4.94 -11.76 -30.92
CA ARG A 562 5.52 -10.88 -29.93
C ARG A 562 4.54 -9.75 -29.61
N TYR A 563 3.79 -9.92 -28.52
CA TYR A 563 2.92 -8.88 -27.97
C TYR A 563 3.71 -7.69 -27.42
N ASP A 564 3.07 -6.51 -27.39
CA ASP A 564 3.61 -5.31 -26.73
C ASP A 564 3.60 -5.44 -25.20
N PHE A 565 2.57 -6.11 -24.65
CA PHE A 565 2.39 -6.31 -23.19
C PHE A 565 1.90 -7.72 -22.84
N ASP A 566 2.27 -8.23 -21.67
CA ASP A 566 1.68 -9.48 -21.13
C ASP A 566 0.30 -9.25 -20.49
N LEU A 567 0.02 -8.01 -20.05
CA LEU A 567 -1.28 -7.54 -19.56
C LEU A 567 -1.60 -6.14 -20.11
N PHE A 568 -2.76 -5.96 -20.71
CA PHE A 568 -3.34 -4.64 -20.99
C PHE A 568 -4.63 -4.45 -20.22
N THR A 569 -4.67 -3.43 -19.36
CA THR A 569 -5.84 -3.14 -18.52
C THR A 569 -6.62 -1.95 -19.05
N VAL A 570 -7.92 -2.10 -19.27
CA VAL A 570 -8.85 -1.03 -19.60
C VAL A 570 -9.54 -0.55 -18.32
N GLY A 571 -9.17 0.64 -17.86
CA GLY A 571 -9.64 1.27 -16.62
C GLY A 571 -8.61 1.27 -15.49
N ALA A 572 -8.19 2.46 -15.05
CA ALA A 572 -7.30 2.67 -13.91
C ALA A 572 -8.07 2.87 -12.59
N GLY A 573 -9.17 2.14 -12.42
CA GLY A 573 -9.86 1.98 -11.14
C GLY A 573 -9.13 1.03 -10.19
N SER A 574 -9.69 0.85 -8.99
CA SER A 574 -9.04 0.13 -7.88
C SER A 574 -8.56 -1.28 -8.26
N GLY A 575 -9.40 -2.08 -8.93
CA GLY A 575 -9.03 -3.42 -9.39
C GLY A 575 -7.95 -3.40 -10.48
N GLY A 576 -8.10 -2.53 -11.50
CA GLY A 576 -7.16 -2.42 -12.62
C GLY A 576 -5.76 -1.95 -12.19
N VAL A 577 -5.69 -0.96 -11.29
CA VAL A 577 -4.42 -0.48 -10.71
C VAL A 577 -3.75 -1.58 -9.88
N ARG A 578 -4.50 -2.29 -9.04
CA ARG A 578 -3.96 -3.40 -8.24
C ARG A 578 -3.41 -4.51 -9.14
N ALA A 579 -4.20 -4.98 -10.11
CA ALA A 579 -3.83 -6.07 -11.00
C ALA A 579 -2.57 -5.73 -11.79
N SER A 580 -2.52 -4.55 -12.41
CA SER A 580 -1.40 -4.14 -13.27
C SER A 580 -0.11 -3.94 -12.49
N ARG A 581 -0.19 -3.31 -11.31
CA ARG A 581 0.95 -3.16 -10.39
C ARG A 581 1.48 -4.51 -9.90
N PHE A 582 0.58 -5.45 -9.60
CA PHE A 582 0.99 -6.77 -9.12
C PHE A 582 1.56 -7.62 -10.27
N ALA A 583 0.99 -7.54 -11.48
CA ALA A 583 1.53 -8.18 -12.67
C ALA A 583 2.99 -7.77 -12.95
N THR A 584 3.33 -6.47 -12.91
CA THR A 584 4.73 -6.04 -13.11
C THR A 584 5.65 -6.41 -11.95
N SER A 585 5.14 -6.46 -10.70
CA SER A 585 5.90 -7.00 -9.56
C SER A 585 6.17 -8.51 -9.70
N PHE A 586 5.29 -9.23 -10.39
CA PHE A 586 5.45 -10.61 -10.84
C PHE A 586 6.05 -10.68 -12.26
N GLY A 587 6.82 -9.65 -12.62
CA GLY A 587 7.62 -9.56 -13.84
C GLY A 587 6.93 -9.85 -15.17
N ALA A 588 5.64 -9.55 -15.26
CA ALA A 588 4.99 -9.24 -16.53
C ALA A 588 5.54 -7.92 -17.13
N SER A 589 5.16 -7.64 -18.37
CA SER A 589 5.05 -6.29 -18.92
C SER A 589 3.56 -5.88 -18.88
N ALA A 590 3.25 -4.65 -18.42
CA ALA A 590 1.85 -4.22 -18.31
C ALA A 590 1.62 -2.77 -18.76
N ALA A 591 0.45 -2.55 -19.35
CA ALA A 591 -0.11 -1.23 -19.64
C ALA A 591 -1.50 -1.07 -19.00
N VAL A 592 -1.88 0.16 -18.72
CA VAL A 592 -3.21 0.57 -18.28
C VAL A 592 -3.65 1.74 -19.15
N CYS A 593 -4.84 1.67 -19.76
CA CYS A 593 -5.50 2.86 -20.31
C CYS A 593 -6.59 3.39 -19.38
N GLU A 594 -6.76 4.71 -19.36
CA GLU A 594 -7.81 5.42 -18.62
C GLU A 594 -8.15 6.73 -19.34
N LEU A 595 -9.40 7.18 -19.20
CA LEU A 595 -9.86 8.44 -19.78
C LEU A 595 -9.18 9.64 -19.09
N PRO A 596 -9.10 10.81 -19.76
CA PRO A 596 -8.70 12.07 -19.14
C PRO A 596 -9.42 12.36 -17.82
N PHE A 597 -8.74 13.06 -16.91
CA PHE A 597 -9.28 13.41 -15.60
C PHE A 597 -10.51 14.32 -15.70
N SER A 598 -11.55 13.98 -14.93
CA SER A 598 -12.69 14.84 -14.63
C SER A 598 -13.24 14.44 -13.26
N THR A 599 -13.93 15.35 -12.58
CA THR A 599 -14.74 15.05 -11.38
C THR A 599 -16.00 14.25 -11.76
N ILE A 600 -16.71 14.65 -12.81
CA ILE A 600 -17.90 13.95 -13.33
C ILE A 600 -17.50 12.97 -14.46
N SER A 601 -18.01 11.73 -14.46
CA SER A 601 -17.66 10.76 -15.52
C SER A 601 -18.53 10.94 -16.77
N SER A 602 -17.92 10.84 -17.95
CA SER A 602 -18.58 10.84 -19.25
C SER A 602 -17.94 9.80 -20.18
N ASP A 603 -18.50 9.56 -21.37
CA ASP A 603 -17.87 8.62 -22.32
C ASP A 603 -16.48 9.02 -22.82
N THR A 604 -16.06 10.27 -22.56
CA THR A 604 -14.75 10.81 -22.91
C THR A 604 -13.90 11.20 -21.68
N ALA A 605 -14.45 11.16 -20.46
CA ALA A 605 -13.76 11.58 -19.24
C ALA A 605 -13.99 10.64 -18.04
N GLY A 606 -12.94 10.43 -17.27
CA GLY A 606 -12.87 9.49 -16.17
C GLY A 606 -11.76 9.89 -15.21
N GLY A 607 -10.59 9.30 -15.36
CA GLY A 607 -9.40 9.67 -14.60
C GLY A 607 -8.87 8.58 -13.68
N VAL A 608 -7.55 8.62 -13.50
CA VAL A 608 -6.78 7.63 -12.74
C VAL A 608 -7.18 7.61 -11.25
N GLY A 609 -7.41 6.42 -10.72
CA GLY A 609 -8.03 6.20 -9.40
C GLY A 609 -9.48 5.70 -9.49
N GLY A 610 -10.15 5.95 -10.62
CA GLY A 610 -11.50 5.49 -10.91
C GLY A 610 -12.57 6.03 -9.94
N THR A 611 -13.74 5.39 -9.93
CA THR A 611 -14.90 5.86 -9.13
C THR A 611 -14.56 6.02 -7.64
N CYS A 612 -13.87 5.07 -7.02
CA CYS A 612 -13.62 5.10 -5.58
C CYS A 612 -12.90 6.38 -5.11
N VAL A 613 -11.87 6.78 -5.84
CA VAL A 613 -11.04 7.94 -5.51
C VAL A 613 -11.74 9.23 -5.93
N LEU A 614 -12.36 9.26 -7.12
CA LEU A 614 -12.82 10.51 -7.74
C LEU A 614 -14.30 10.85 -7.50
N ARG A 615 -15.15 9.82 -7.33
CA ARG A 615 -16.63 9.89 -7.42
C ARG A 615 -17.34 8.98 -6.43
N GLY A 616 -16.66 8.61 -5.34
CA GLY A 616 -17.05 7.46 -4.54
C GLY A 616 -16.55 7.59 -3.12
N CYS A 617 -16.04 6.48 -2.57
CA CYS A 617 -15.73 6.33 -1.16
C CYS A 617 -14.97 7.52 -0.56
N VAL A 618 -13.94 8.06 -1.25
CA VAL A 618 -13.11 9.16 -0.73
C VAL A 618 -13.89 10.48 -0.63
N PRO A 619 -14.31 11.15 -1.73
CA PRO A 619 -14.97 12.45 -1.65
C PRO A 619 -16.29 12.39 -0.87
N LYS A 620 -17.05 11.30 -1.01
CA LYS A 620 -18.27 11.08 -0.21
C LYS A 620 -17.96 11.02 1.28
N LYS A 621 -16.89 10.33 1.70
CA LYS A 621 -16.54 10.23 3.13
C LYS A 621 -16.03 11.57 3.69
N LEU A 622 -15.35 12.39 2.88
CA LEU A 622 -15.01 13.77 3.25
C LEU A 622 -16.26 14.63 3.47
N LEU A 623 -17.26 14.54 2.59
CA LEU A 623 -18.55 15.22 2.78
C LEU A 623 -19.32 14.69 4.00
N VAL A 624 -19.28 13.38 4.26
CA VAL A 624 -19.87 12.78 5.49
C VAL A 624 -19.21 13.38 6.74
N TYR A 625 -17.88 13.52 6.77
CA TYR A 625 -17.20 14.17 7.90
C TYR A 625 -17.64 15.62 8.07
N ALA A 626 -17.72 16.41 6.98
CA ALA A 626 -18.20 17.78 7.04
C ALA A 626 -19.63 17.88 7.61
N SER A 627 -20.52 16.99 7.16
CA SER A 627 -21.92 16.94 7.60
C SER A 627 -22.15 16.43 9.02
N LYS A 628 -21.11 15.99 9.74
CA LYS A 628 -21.22 15.67 11.17
C LYS A 628 -21.18 16.92 12.05
N TYR A 629 -20.43 17.96 11.64
CA TYR A 629 -20.11 19.08 12.52
C TYR A 629 -21.35 19.82 13.04
N THR A 630 -22.39 20.01 12.23
CA THR A 630 -23.64 20.63 12.68
C THR A 630 -24.24 19.88 13.89
N HIS A 631 -24.30 18.55 13.82
CA HIS A 631 -24.77 17.73 14.94
C HIS A 631 -23.80 17.70 16.12
N GLU A 632 -22.48 17.80 15.89
CA GLU A 632 -21.47 17.87 16.96
C GLU A 632 -21.51 19.23 17.69
N PHE A 633 -21.83 20.32 17.00
CA PHE A 633 -22.09 21.64 17.61
C PHE A 633 -23.39 21.62 18.42
N GLU A 634 -24.49 21.09 17.86
CA GLU A 634 -25.75 20.86 18.59
C GLU A 634 -25.51 20.03 19.86
N ASP A 635 -24.79 18.90 19.75
CA ASP A 635 -24.43 18.02 20.86
C ASP A 635 -23.66 18.75 21.97
N SER A 636 -22.76 19.67 21.59
CA SER A 636 -21.80 20.31 22.49
C SER A 636 -22.47 21.09 23.63
N HIS A 637 -23.66 21.67 23.39
CA HIS A 637 -24.41 22.40 24.41
C HIS A 637 -24.78 21.53 25.61
N GLY A 638 -25.09 20.24 25.40
CA GLY A 638 -25.37 19.30 26.49
C GLY A 638 -24.13 18.96 27.34
N PHE A 639 -22.93 19.22 26.81
CA PHE A 639 -21.66 19.14 27.53
C PHE A 639 -21.18 20.50 28.08
N GLY A 640 -22.02 21.54 28.01
CA GLY A 640 -21.76 22.86 28.60
C GLY A 640 -21.09 23.88 27.67
N TRP A 641 -20.85 23.54 26.40
CA TRP A 641 -20.28 24.47 25.43
C TRP A 641 -21.27 25.58 25.07
N LYS A 642 -20.73 26.79 24.88
CA LYS A 642 -21.47 28.01 24.53
C LYS A 642 -20.67 28.81 23.51
N TYR A 643 -21.38 29.47 22.60
CA TYR A 643 -20.83 30.31 21.56
C TYR A 643 -21.72 31.56 21.43
N ASP A 644 -21.16 32.71 21.08
CA ASP A 644 -21.94 33.94 20.89
C ASP A 644 -22.72 33.94 19.57
N THR A 645 -22.24 33.17 18.59
CA THR A 645 -22.90 32.93 17.30
C THR A 645 -22.78 31.46 16.90
N ASP A 646 -23.82 30.93 16.27
CA ASP A 646 -23.82 29.56 15.76
C ASP A 646 -22.79 29.40 14.62
N PRO A 647 -21.98 28.32 14.60
CA PRO A 647 -21.01 28.07 13.54
C PRO A 647 -21.65 28.02 12.14
N SER A 648 -21.09 28.77 11.18
CA SER A 648 -21.54 28.76 9.78
C SER A 648 -20.66 27.87 8.90
N HIS A 649 -21.27 27.27 7.87
CA HIS A 649 -20.59 26.33 6.96
C HIS A 649 -20.42 26.92 5.55
N ASP A 650 -19.18 27.12 5.10
CA ASP A 650 -18.88 27.45 3.70
C ASP A 650 -18.71 26.20 2.82
N TRP A 651 -19.66 26.04 1.89
CA TRP A 651 -19.64 25.00 0.87
C TRP A 651 -18.47 25.16 -0.13
N THR A 652 -18.06 26.39 -0.42
CA THR A 652 -17.03 26.70 -1.41
C THR A 652 -15.69 26.14 -0.96
N THR A 653 -15.29 26.44 0.28
CA THR A 653 -14.08 25.90 0.93
C THR A 653 -14.11 24.38 1.01
N LEU A 654 -15.24 23.77 1.37
CA LEU A 654 -15.37 22.31 1.42
C LEU A 654 -15.11 21.65 0.05
N ILE A 655 -15.75 22.16 -1.01
CA ILE A 655 -15.59 21.61 -2.37
C ILE A 655 -14.19 21.88 -2.93
N ALA A 656 -13.61 23.05 -2.66
CA ALA A 656 -12.23 23.38 -3.05
C ALA A 656 -11.21 22.44 -2.38
N ASN A 657 -11.30 22.26 -1.06
CA ASN A 657 -10.41 21.36 -0.30
C ASN A 657 -10.56 19.89 -0.72
N LYS A 658 -11.81 19.43 -0.93
CA LYS A 658 -12.10 18.11 -1.53
C LYS A 658 -11.39 17.97 -2.89
N ASN A 659 -11.55 18.93 -3.79
CA ASN A 659 -11.01 18.85 -5.15
C ASN A 659 -9.49 18.92 -5.19
N ALA A 660 -8.84 19.70 -4.31
CA ALA A 660 -7.39 19.68 -4.13
C ALA A 660 -6.89 18.28 -3.68
N GLU A 661 -7.58 17.64 -2.74
CA GLU A 661 -7.26 16.28 -2.31
C GLU A 661 -7.47 15.24 -3.44
N LEU A 662 -8.51 15.38 -4.27
CA LEU A 662 -8.71 14.52 -5.44
C LEU A 662 -7.57 14.64 -6.46
N GLN A 663 -7.07 15.85 -6.71
CA GLN A 663 -5.91 16.08 -7.58
C GLN A 663 -4.65 15.42 -7.00
N ARG A 664 -4.38 15.62 -5.71
CA ARG A 664 -3.24 15.02 -5.00
C ARG A 664 -3.28 13.48 -5.07
N LEU A 665 -4.43 12.87 -4.79
CA LEU A 665 -4.62 11.43 -4.86
C LEU A 665 -4.48 10.90 -6.29
N THR A 666 -4.98 11.61 -7.30
CA THR A 666 -4.77 11.27 -8.72
C THR A 666 -3.28 11.22 -9.06
N GLY A 667 -2.50 12.20 -8.59
CA GLY A 667 -1.04 12.22 -8.72
C GLY A 667 -0.37 11.01 -8.05
N ILE A 668 -0.81 10.65 -6.84
CA ILE A 668 -0.31 9.46 -6.12
C ILE A 668 -0.60 8.17 -6.91
N TYR A 669 -1.80 7.99 -7.47
CA TYR A 669 -2.11 6.80 -8.27
C TYR A 669 -1.31 6.74 -9.58
N LYS A 670 -1.09 7.88 -10.26
CA LYS A 670 -0.17 7.96 -11.41
C LYS A 670 1.27 7.55 -11.02
N ASN A 671 1.76 8.03 -9.88
CA ASN A 671 3.08 7.66 -9.35
C ASN A 671 3.18 6.18 -8.95
N ILE A 672 2.12 5.59 -8.39
CA ILE A 672 2.05 4.16 -8.05
C ILE A 672 2.19 3.28 -9.29
N LEU A 673 1.57 3.65 -10.42
CA LEU A 673 1.70 2.93 -11.69
C LEU A 673 3.11 3.11 -12.28
N ASN A 674 3.62 4.35 -12.30
CA ASN A 674 4.94 4.67 -12.84
C ASN A 674 6.08 3.96 -12.08
N ASN A 675 6.08 4.04 -10.74
CA ASN A 675 7.06 3.36 -9.88
C ASN A 675 7.03 1.83 -10.01
N ALA A 676 5.88 1.27 -10.45
CA ALA A 676 5.73 -0.15 -10.74
C ALA A 676 6.08 -0.51 -12.20
N ASN A 677 6.59 0.42 -13.00
CA ASN A 677 6.88 0.26 -14.43
C ASN A 677 5.64 -0.16 -15.26
N VAL A 678 4.44 0.25 -14.85
CA VAL A 678 3.21 0.07 -15.63
C VAL A 678 3.07 1.26 -16.58
N LYS A 679 2.93 0.99 -17.89
CA LYS A 679 2.72 2.05 -18.88
C LYS A 679 1.30 2.60 -18.77
N LEU A 680 1.15 3.80 -18.21
CA LEU A 680 -0.11 4.54 -18.26
C LEU A 680 -0.30 5.14 -19.67
N ILE A 681 -1.50 4.97 -20.22
CA ILE A 681 -1.91 5.49 -21.53
C ILE A 681 -3.21 6.27 -21.30
N GLU A 682 -3.25 7.54 -21.68
CA GLU A 682 -4.51 8.31 -21.62
C GLU A 682 -5.32 8.05 -22.90
N GLY A 683 -6.62 7.77 -22.76
CA GLY A 683 -7.55 7.54 -23.85
C GLY A 683 -8.55 6.39 -23.64
N ARG A 684 -9.51 6.23 -24.56
CA ARG A 684 -10.56 5.20 -24.45
C ARG A 684 -10.13 3.86 -25.05
N GLY A 685 -9.89 2.87 -24.18
CA GLY A 685 -9.66 1.49 -24.60
C GLY A 685 -10.89 0.78 -25.18
N LYS A 686 -10.73 0.13 -26.33
CA LYS A 686 -11.71 -0.77 -26.96
C LYS A 686 -11.02 -2.08 -27.34
N VAL A 687 -11.69 -3.21 -27.12
CA VAL A 687 -11.19 -4.55 -27.40
C VAL A 687 -11.60 -4.99 -28.80
N GLY A 688 -10.64 -5.46 -29.59
CA GLY A 688 -10.85 -5.84 -31.00
C GLY A 688 -11.00 -4.63 -31.91
N LEU A 689 -10.33 -4.66 -33.06
CA LEU A 689 -10.27 -3.54 -34.00
C LEU A 689 -10.90 -3.89 -35.35
N ILE A 690 -11.58 -2.91 -35.95
CA ILE A 690 -11.94 -2.91 -37.37
C ILE A 690 -11.15 -1.75 -37.99
N ILE A 691 -10.16 -2.06 -38.84
CA ILE A 691 -9.15 -1.06 -39.27
C ILE A 691 -9.69 -0.10 -40.36
N VAL A 692 -10.61 -0.58 -41.22
CA VAL A 692 -11.08 0.05 -42.48
C VAL A 692 -10.17 1.12 -43.08
N HIS A 693 -9.11 0.69 -43.79
CA HIS A 693 -8.35 1.60 -44.65
C HIS A 693 -9.22 2.07 -45.82
N HIS A 694 -9.44 3.38 -45.88
CA HIS A 694 -10.09 4.03 -47.01
C HIS A 694 -9.10 4.12 -48.18
N ALA A 695 -9.39 3.46 -49.30
CA ALA A 695 -8.58 3.57 -50.51
C ALA A 695 -9.09 4.73 -51.38
N SER A 696 -8.23 5.72 -51.65
CA SER A 696 -8.55 6.77 -52.63
C SER A 696 -8.51 6.22 -54.05
N MET A 697 -9.51 6.58 -54.85
CA MET A 697 -9.58 6.25 -56.27
C MET A 697 -8.49 6.96 -57.08
N TYR A 698 -7.82 6.20 -57.95
CA TYR A 698 -7.26 6.72 -59.19
C TYR A 698 -7.95 6.00 -60.35
N TYR A 699 -8.59 6.75 -61.24
CA TYR A 699 -9.13 6.22 -62.49
C TYR A 699 -7.98 6.06 -63.49
N LEU A 700 -7.87 4.88 -64.10
CA LEU A 700 -7.12 4.66 -65.34
C LEU A 700 -8.06 3.98 -66.33
N GLU A 701 -8.35 4.68 -67.42
CA GLU A 701 -9.14 4.18 -68.54
C GLU A 701 -8.29 3.20 -69.37
N GLU A 702 -8.35 1.89 -69.06
CA GLU A 702 -8.26 0.84 -70.11
C GLU A 702 -8.54 -0.60 -69.62
N TYR A 703 -8.29 -0.94 -68.34
CA TYR A 703 -8.46 -2.31 -67.84
C TYR A 703 -9.39 -2.37 -66.64
N GLY A 704 -10.62 -2.81 -66.85
CA GLY A 704 -11.61 -2.99 -65.79
C GLY A 704 -11.21 -4.10 -64.82
N PHE A 705 -11.00 -3.77 -63.55
CA PHE A 705 -10.81 -4.73 -62.48
C PHE A 705 -11.56 -4.33 -61.20
N LEU A 706 -12.08 -5.34 -60.49
CA LEU A 706 -12.92 -5.18 -59.32
C LEU A 706 -12.09 -4.84 -58.07
N SER A 707 -12.51 -3.84 -57.30
CA SER A 707 -11.84 -3.49 -56.03
C SER A 707 -12.12 -4.54 -54.95
N LEU A 708 -11.06 -5.07 -54.33
CA LEU A 708 -11.16 -6.00 -53.21
C LEU A 708 -10.79 -5.27 -51.90
N VAL A 709 -11.79 -4.73 -51.22
CA VAL A 709 -11.63 -4.15 -49.87
C VAL A 709 -11.60 -5.30 -48.85
N CYS A 710 -10.46 -5.54 -48.21
CA CYS A 710 -10.31 -6.58 -47.19
C CYS A 710 -9.70 -5.99 -45.91
N VAL A 711 -10.53 -5.66 -44.92
CA VAL A 711 -10.05 -4.92 -43.73
C VAL A 711 -10.82 -5.25 -42.42
N GLN A 712 -10.63 -6.45 -41.87
CA GLN A 712 -11.03 -6.80 -40.50
C GLN A 712 -9.95 -7.63 -39.80
N VAL A 713 -9.63 -7.28 -38.55
CA VAL A 713 -8.80 -8.08 -37.63
C VAL A 713 -9.39 -7.94 -36.22
N ILE A 714 -10.57 -8.54 -36.02
CA ILE A 714 -11.19 -8.61 -34.70
C ILE A 714 -10.53 -9.77 -33.95
N ASP A 715 -9.42 -9.49 -33.28
CA ASP A 715 -8.71 -10.46 -32.44
C ASP A 715 -8.86 -10.13 -30.94
N PRO A 716 -8.91 -11.15 -30.05
CA PRO A 716 -9.10 -10.96 -28.61
C PRO A 716 -7.78 -10.66 -27.85
N HIS A 717 -6.77 -10.20 -28.57
CA HIS A 717 -5.44 -9.82 -28.07
C HIS A 717 -5.08 -8.36 -28.41
N THR A 718 -5.94 -7.63 -29.10
CA THR A 718 -5.70 -6.24 -29.53
C THR A 718 -6.61 -5.25 -28.80
N VAL A 719 -6.01 -4.14 -28.33
CA VAL A 719 -6.71 -2.99 -27.75
C VAL A 719 -6.41 -1.74 -28.59
N ASP A 720 -7.47 -1.08 -29.05
CA ASP A 720 -7.44 0.26 -29.62
C ASP A 720 -7.58 1.29 -28.49
N VAL A 721 -6.69 2.28 -28.44
CA VAL A 721 -6.82 3.47 -27.58
C VAL A 721 -6.76 4.70 -28.47
N ASP A 722 -7.93 5.26 -28.79
CA ASP A 722 -8.13 6.45 -29.62
C ASP A 722 -7.33 6.44 -30.95
N GLY A 723 -7.35 5.30 -31.65
CA GLY A 723 -6.68 5.07 -32.93
C GLY A 723 -5.26 4.51 -32.80
N ARG A 724 -4.74 4.33 -31.57
CA ARG A 724 -3.43 3.70 -31.31
C ARG A 724 -3.61 2.26 -30.88
N ILE A 725 -2.99 1.36 -31.62
CA ILE A 725 -3.21 -0.08 -31.49
C ILE A 725 -2.11 -0.69 -30.63
N TYR A 726 -2.50 -1.53 -29.67
CA TYR A 726 -1.62 -2.26 -28.76
C TYR A 726 -1.98 -3.74 -28.75
N THR A 727 -0.98 -4.60 -28.86
CA THR A 727 -1.14 -6.06 -28.81
C THR A 727 -0.78 -6.60 -27.43
N THR A 728 -1.52 -7.57 -26.91
CA THR A 728 -1.30 -8.13 -25.58
C THR A 728 -1.66 -9.60 -25.42
N ARG A 729 -0.94 -10.31 -24.55
CA ARG A 729 -1.28 -11.70 -24.18
C ARG A 729 -2.61 -11.79 -23.42
N ASN A 730 -2.91 -10.84 -22.53
CA ASN A 730 -4.13 -10.83 -21.71
C ASN A 730 -4.72 -9.43 -21.61
N ILE A 731 -6.05 -9.32 -21.70
CA ILE A 731 -6.79 -8.07 -21.52
C ILE A 731 -7.57 -8.15 -20.20
N LEU A 732 -7.49 -7.10 -19.38
CA LEU A 732 -8.28 -6.94 -18.16
C LEU A 732 -9.25 -5.76 -18.30
N ILE A 733 -10.54 -6.03 -18.16
CA ILE A 733 -11.60 -5.02 -18.12
C ILE A 733 -11.90 -4.64 -16.66
N ALA A 734 -11.57 -3.40 -16.29
CA ALA A 734 -11.69 -2.86 -14.93
C ALA A 734 -12.38 -1.47 -14.92
N VAL A 735 -13.24 -1.23 -15.90
CA VAL A 735 -13.97 0.03 -16.20
C VAL A 735 -15.07 0.42 -15.20
N GLY A 736 -15.34 -0.44 -14.20
CA GLY A 736 -16.36 -0.22 -13.18
C GLY A 736 -17.79 -0.15 -13.71
N GLY A 737 -18.62 0.66 -13.05
CA GLY A 737 -20.00 0.95 -13.41
C GLY A 737 -20.28 2.45 -13.50
N ARG A 738 -21.51 2.82 -13.90
CA ARG A 738 -22.01 4.20 -13.94
C ARG A 738 -23.37 4.36 -13.25
N PRO A 739 -23.69 5.55 -12.71
CA PRO A 739 -25.03 5.84 -12.21
C PRO A 739 -26.12 5.57 -13.26
N PHE A 740 -27.31 5.19 -12.79
CA PHE A 740 -28.48 5.00 -13.65
C PHE A 740 -29.56 6.02 -13.30
N ILE A 741 -29.94 6.81 -14.30
CA ILE A 741 -31.12 7.67 -14.30
C ILE A 741 -32.16 7.00 -15.22
N PRO A 742 -33.36 6.63 -14.70
CA PRO A 742 -34.47 6.12 -15.49
C PRO A 742 -34.87 7.05 -16.64
N ASP A 743 -35.56 6.49 -17.64
CA ASP A 743 -36.04 7.26 -18.77
C ASP A 743 -37.44 7.79 -18.46
N ILE A 744 -37.50 9.04 -17.99
CA ILE A 744 -38.71 9.78 -17.64
C ILE A 744 -38.65 11.20 -18.21
N PRO A 745 -39.78 11.87 -18.49
CA PRO A 745 -39.79 13.28 -18.88
C PRO A 745 -39.07 14.17 -17.85
N GLY A 746 -38.23 15.09 -18.32
CA GLY A 746 -37.45 16.00 -17.46
C GLY A 746 -36.20 15.38 -16.84
N ARG A 747 -35.82 14.14 -17.19
CA ARG A 747 -34.59 13.46 -16.72
C ARG A 747 -33.31 14.27 -16.93
N GLU A 748 -33.30 15.19 -17.89
CA GLU A 748 -32.21 16.11 -18.20
C GLU A 748 -31.97 17.19 -17.12
N PHE A 749 -32.94 17.38 -16.21
CA PHE A 749 -32.79 18.23 -15.03
C PHE A 749 -32.26 17.47 -13.80
N ALA A 750 -32.15 16.14 -13.87
CA ALA A 750 -31.64 15.32 -12.78
C ALA A 750 -30.11 15.37 -12.68
N ILE A 751 -29.61 15.39 -11.45
CA ILE A 751 -28.21 15.07 -11.13
C ILE A 751 -28.07 13.61 -10.69
N ASP A 752 -26.87 13.07 -10.77
CA ASP A 752 -26.52 11.76 -10.18
C ASP A 752 -25.49 11.91 -9.05
N SER A 753 -24.94 10.79 -8.57
CA SER A 753 -23.91 10.78 -7.52
C SER A 753 -22.60 11.45 -7.93
N ASP A 754 -22.27 11.48 -9.22
CA ASP A 754 -21.02 12.07 -9.69
C ASP A 754 -21.15 13.60 -9.67
N ALA A 755 -22.28 14.12 -10.18
CA ALA A 755 -22.60 15.55 -10.14
C ALA A 755 -22.87 16.07 -8.71
N ALA A 756 -23.52 15.28 -7.84
CA ALA A 756 -23.78 15.66 -6.45
C ALA A 756 -22.50 15.89 -5.62
N LEU A 757 -21.36 15.32 -6.02
CA LEU A 757 -20.06 15.55 -5.38
C LEU A 757 -19.38 16.85 -5.82
N ASP A 758 -19.88 17.55 -6.84
CA ASP A 758 -19.21 18.69 -7.47
C ASP A 758 -20.16 19.86 -7.74
N LEU A 759 -21.25 19.95 -6.96
CA LEU A 759 -22.20 21.06 -7.05
C LEU A 759 -21.52 22.40 -6.69
N PRO A 760 -21.78 23.48 -7.45
CA PRO A 760 -21.19 24.79 -7.19
C PRO A 760 -21.73 25.44 -5.89
N SER A 761 -22.90 25.00 -5.41
CA SER A 761 -23.51 25.47 -4.18
C SER A 761 -24.29 24.35 -3.48
N LYS A 762 -24.41 24.44 -2.16
CA LYS A 762 -25.22 23.51 -1.37
C LYS A 762 -26.71 23.63 -1.79
N PRO A 763 -27.43 22.52 -2.03
CA PRO A 763 -28.88 22.54 -2.20
C PRO A 763 -29.59 23.21 -1.01
N LYS A 764 -30.70 23.90 -1.26
CA LYS A 764 -31.59 24.39 -0.18
C LYS A 764 -32.59 23.31 0.22
N LYS A 765 -33.30 22.79 -0.78
CA LYS A 765 -34.22 21.65 -0.71
C LYS A 765 -33.87 20.67 -1.82
N ILE A 766 -33.81 19.36 -1.54
CA ILE A 766 -33.40 18.33 -2.51
C ILE A 766 -34.29 17.07 -2.44
N ALA A 767 -34.68 16.57 -3.61
CA ALA A 767 -35.28 15.25 -3.76
C ALA A 767 -34.19 14.23 -4.10
N ILE A 768 -34.10 13.13 -3.36
CA ILE A 768 -33.17 12.03 -3.62
C ILE A 768 -33.98 10.78 -3.96
N VAL A 769 -33.87 10.32 -5.20
CA VAL A 769 -34.64 9.20 -5.73
C VAL A 769 -33.81 7.93 -5.69
N GLY A 770 -34.19 6.99 -4.82
CA GLY A 770 -33.53 5.71 -4.63
C GLY A 770 -33.41 5.31 -3.15
N GLY A 771 -33.47 4.00 -2.87
CA GLY A 771 -33.34 3.45 -1.52
C GLY A 771 -32.01 2.74 -1.24
N GLY A 772 -30.99 2.95 -2.09
CA GLY A 772 -29.68 2.32 -1.93
C GLY A 772 -28.75 3.08 -0.97
N TYR A 773 -27.58 2.49 -0.66
CA TYR A 773 -26.60 3.11 0.25
C TYR A 773 -26.20 4.52 -0.18
N ILE A 774 -25.98 4.75 -1.49
CA ILE A 774 -25.67 6.08 -2.04
C ILE A 774 -26.75 7.10 -1.67
N ALA A 775 -28.04 6.74 -1.80
CA ALA A 775 -29.13 7.64 -1.51
C ALA A 775 -29.13 8.08 -0.03
N LEU A 776 -28.94 7.13 0.89
CA LEU A 776 -28.92 7.43 2.33
C LEU A 776 -27.65 8.17 2.78
N GLU A 777 -26.51 7.90 2.14
CA GLU A 777 -25.28 8.63 2.37
C GLU A 777 -25.43 10.11 1.96
N PHE A 778 -25.98 10.38 0.77
CA PHE A 778 -26.24 11.77 0.34
C PHE A 778 -27.38 12.43 1.11
N ALA A 779 -28.40 11.68 1.52
CA ALA A 779 -29.45 12.22 2.39
C ALA A 779 -28.87 12.68 3.74
N GLY A 780 -28.01 11.86 4.36
CA GLY A 780 -27.26 12.25 5.57
C GLY A 780 -26.33 13.45 5.34
N ILE A 781 -25.58 13.48 4.22
CA ILE A 781 -24.68 14.61 3.89
C ILE A 781 -25.47 15.92 3.77
N PHE A 782 -26.52 15.96 2.95
CA PHE A 782 -27.25 17.21 2.71
C PHE A 782 -28.06 17.64 3.93
N ASN A 783 -28.65 16.71 4.68
CA ASN A 783 -29.38 17.00 5.93
C ASN A 783 -28.44 17.53 7.03
N GLY A 784 -27.31 16.85 7.26
CA GLY A 784 -26.30 17.27 8.23
C GLY A 784 -25.53 18.54 7.84
N LEU A 785 -25.69 19.02 6.60
CA LEU A 785 -25.27 20.35 6.17
C LEU A 785 -26.43 21.36 6.11
N SER A 786 -27.55 21.07 6.76
CA SER A 786 -28.74 21.93 6.86
C SER A 786 -29.43 22.20 5.51
N SER A 787 -29.72 21.14 4.76
CA SER A 787 -30.61 21.17 3.58
C SER A 787 -31.90 20.43 3.92
N GLU A 788 -33.03 20.83 3.36
CA GLU A 788 -34.28 20.09 3.46
C GLU A 788 -34.23 18.87 2.50
N VAL A 789 -34.35 17.66 3.01
CA VAL A 789 -34.12 16.42 2.25
C VAL A 789 -35.36 15.54 2.21
N HIS A 790 -35.83 15.23 1.00
CA HIS A 790 -36.86 14.22 0.74
C HIS A 790 -36.25 13.01 0.03
N VAL A 791 -36.51 11.79 0.53
CA VAL A 791 -36.00 10.54 -0.06
C VAL A 791 -37.17 9.73 -0.63
N PHE A 792 -37.21 9.57 -1.95
CA PHE A 792 -38.26 8.86 -2.67
C PHE A 792 -37.83 7.42 -3.00
N ILE A 793 -38.61 6.44 -2.53
CA ILE A 793 -38.33 5.01 -2.75
C ILE A 793 -39.58 4.27 -3.23
N ARG A 794 -39.43 3.45 -4.28
CA ARG A 794 -40.51 2.61 -4.82
C ARG A 794 -40.85 1.39 -3.94
N GLN A 795 -40.12 1.16 -2.86
CA GLN A 795 -40.31 0.03 -1.94
C GLN A 795 -40.77 0.53 -0.57
N LYS A 796 -41.29 -0.37 0.26
CA LYS A 796 -41.68 -0.06 1.65
C LYS A 796 -40.50 0.33 2.55
N LYS A 797 -39.30 -0.21 2.30
CA LYS A 797 -38.10 -0.01 3.13
C LYS A 797 -36.86 0.28 2.29
N VAL A 798 -35.95 1.05 2.85
CA VAL A 798 -34.60 1.33 2.32
C VAL A 798 -33.68 0.10 2.39
N LEU A 799 -32.48 0.20 1.78
CA LEU A 799 -31.36 -0.75 1.83
C LEU A 799 -31.73 -2.23 1.60
N ARG A 800 -32.53 -2.51 0.55
CA ARG A 800 -32.85 -3.89 0.14
C ARG A 800 -31.60 -4.78 0.05
N GLY A 801 -31.61 -5.88 0.79
CA GLY A 801 -30.50 -6.85 0.87
C GLY A 801 -29.66 -6.73 2.15
N PHE A 802 -29.89 -5.71 2.97
CA PHE A 802 -29.44 -5.67 4.36
C PHE A 802 -30.48 -6.38 5.27
N ASP A 803 -30.07 -6.68 6.50
CA ASP A 803 -30.92 -7.25 7.55
C ASP A 803 -32.16 -6.38 7.82
N GLU A 804 -33.32 -7.01 7.97
CA GLU A 804 -34.61 -6.29 8.07
C GLU A 804 -34.72 -5.37 9.30
N ASP A 805 -34.17 -5.77 10.46
CA ASP A 805 -34.22 -4.94 11.68
C ASP A 805 -33.38 -3.67 11.52
N VAL A 806 -32.19 -3.82 10.93
CA VAL A 806 -31.27 -2.70 10.64
C VAL A 806 -31.89 -1.70 9.66
N ARG A 807 -32.69 -2.19 8.70
CA ARG A 807 -33.36 -1.37 7.68
C ARG A 807 -34.51 -0.55 8.24
N ASP A 808 -35.29 -1.12 9.15
CA ASP A 808 -36.32 -0.39 9.88
C ASP A 808 -35.68 0.66 10.79
N PHE A 809 -34.67 0.24 11.56
CA PHE A 809 -33.99 1.11 12.51
C PHE A 809 -33.31 2.33 11.85
N VAL A 810 -32.55 2.14 10.76
CA VAL A 810 -31.90 3.29 10.09
C VAL A 810 -32.92 4.24 9.47
N GLY A 811 -34.04 3.72 8.95
CA GLY A 811 -35.13 4.54 8.41
C GLY A 811 -35.78 5.40 9.50
N GLU A 812 -36.05 4.82 10.66
CA GLU A 812 -36.57 5.54 11.83
C GLU A 812 -35.57 6.60 12.32
N GLN A 813 -34.30 6.25 12.53
CA GLN A 813 -33.29 7.19 13.04
C GLN A 813 -33.02 8.36 12.06
N MET A 814 -32.99 8.10 10.75
CA MET A 814 -32.86 9.15 9.74
C MET A 814 -34.10 10.06 9.68
N SER A 815 -35.31 9.49 9.87
CA SER A 815 -36.56 10.27 9.95
C SER A 815 -36.57 11.18 11.18
N LEU A 816 -36.12 10.69 12.33
CA LEU A 816 -35.98 11.47 13.57
C LEU A 816 -34.99 12.64 13.44
N ARG A 817 -34.03 12.55 12.51
CA ARG A 817 -33.07 13.60 12.16
C ARG A 817 -33.56 14.56 11.06
N GLY A 818 -34.83 14.49 10.66
CA GLY A 818 -35.47 15.45 9.74
C GLY A 818 -35.54 15.05 8.27
N ILE A 819 -35.11 13.83 7.90
CA ILE A 819 -35.18 13.35 6.52
C ILE A 819 -36.57 12.79 6.22
N GLU A 820 -37.26 13.35 5.22
CA GLU A 820 -38.63 12.96 4.88
C GLU A 820 -38.65 11.78 3.89
N PHE A 821 -39.14 10.62 4.31
CA PHE A 821 -39.20 9.42 3.46
C PHE A 821 -40.55 9.25 2.75
N HIS A 822 -40.51 9.26 1.43
CA HIS A 822 -41.64 8.99 0.53
C HIS A 822 -41.55 7.53 0.06
N THR A 823 -42.21 6.64 0.80
CA THR A 823 -42.13 5.19 0.57
C THR A 823 -43.22 4.67 -0.37
N GLU A 824 -42.93 3.57 -1.07
CA GLU A 824 -43.81 2.99 -2.09
C GLU A 824 -44.24 4.00 -3.17
N GLU A 825 -43.31 4.89 -3.52
CA GLU A 825 -43.54 6.05 -4.39
C GLU A 825 -42.50 6.07 -5.53
N SER A 826 -42.97 6.00 -6.77
CA SER A 826 -42.11 5.92 -7.95
C SER A 826 -42.10 7.24 -8.72
N PRO A 827 -40.95 7.72 -9.22
CA PRO A 827 -40.87 8.93 -10.02
C PRO A 827 -41.52 8.73 -11.40
N GLU A 828 -42.24 9.74 -11.87
CA GLU A 828 -42.88 9.75 -13.20
C GLU A 828 -42.38 10.86 -14.11
N ALA A 829 -42.09 12.05 -13.58
CA ALA A 829 -41.53 13.17 -14.34
C ALA A 829 -40.86 14.20 -13.42
N ILE A 830 -39.93 14.98 -13.97
CA ILE A 830 -39.38 16.19 -13.34
C ILE A 830 -39.91 17.41 -14.09
N ILE A 831 -40.53 18.34 -13.38
CA ILE A 831 -41.10 19.56 -13.95
C ILE A 831 -40.26 20.73 -13.49
N LYS A 832 -39.84 21.61 -14.41
CA LYS A 832 -39.13 22.85 -14.09
C LYS A 832 -40.11 24.01 -14.01
N SER A 833 -40.14 24.67 -12.86
CA SER A 833 -40.99 25.83 -12.58
C SER A 833 -40.38 27.13 -13.13
N GLY A 834 -41.22 28.16 -13.30
CA GLY A 834 -40.81 29.46 -13.87
C GLY A 834 -39.82 30.24 -13.02
N ASP A 835 -39.75 29.95 -11.71
CA ASP A 835 -38.77 30.50 -10.76
C ASP A 835 -37.42 29.76 -10.78
N GLY A 836 -37.31 28.69 -11.58
CA GLY A 836 -36.13 27.83 -11.66
C GLY A 836 -36.11 26.67 -10.67
N SER A 837 -37.10 26.54 -9.78
CA SER A 837 -37.27 25.35 -8.94
C SER A 837 -37.74 24.13 -9.74
N PHE A 838 -37.66 22.95 -9.11
CA PHE A 838 -38.12 21.69 -9.68
C PHE A 838 -39.22 21.08 -8.82
N SER A 839 -40.14 20.39 -9.50
CA SER A 839 -41.16 19.55 -8.89
C SER A 839 -40.95 18.11 -9.34
N LEU A 840 -41.05 17.16 -8.41
CA LEU A 840 -41.02 15.73 -8.71
C LEU A 840 -42.46 15.21 -8.77
N LYS A 841 -42.91 14.82 -9.97
CA LYS A 841 -44.15 14.07 -10.14
C LYS A 841 -43.88 12.60 -9.88
N THR A 842 -44.75 11.97 -9.11
CA THR A 842 -44.66 10.58 -8.68
C THR A 842 -45.97 9.83 -8.93
N SER A 843 -45.96 8.52 -8.67
CA SER A 843 -47.13 7.66 -8.68
C SER A 843 -48.18 7.96 -7.58
N LYS A 844 -47.90 8.91 -6.66
CA LYS A 844 -48.81 9.30 -5.57
C LYS A 844 -49.21 10.77 -5.60
N GLY A 845 -48.43 11.64 -6.25
CA GLY A 845 -48.73 13.07 -6.35
C GLY A 845 -47.62 13.86 -7.04
N THR A 846 -47.55 15.15 -6.73
CA THR A 846 -46.42 16.01 -7.09
C THR A 846 -45.91 16.68 -5.82
N VAL A 847 -44.59 16.72 -5.64
CA VAL A 847 -43.95 17.47 -4.56
C VAL A 847 -43.10 18.58 -5.19
N ASP A 848 -43.31 19.82 -4.73
CA ASP A 848 -42.76 21.04 -5.34
C ASP A 848 -41.59 21.65 -4.56
N GLY A 849 -40.90 22.61 -5.19
CA GLY A 849 -39.94 23.51 -4.53
C GLY A 849 -38.52 22.98 -4.37
N PHE A 850 -38.15 21.89 -5.06
CA PHE A 850 -36.79 21.35 -5.00
C PHE A 850 -35.81 22.26 -5.74
N SER A 851 -34.66 22.53 -5.12
CA SER A 851 -33.52 23.17 -5.82
C SER A 851 -32.77 22.18 -6.72
N HIS A 852 -32.81 20.90 -6.38
CA HIS A 852 -32.13 19.81 -7.10
C HIS A 852 -32.93 18.52 -7.00
N VAL A 853 -32.85 17.66 -8.02
CA VAL A 853 -33.39 16.30 -8.01
C VAL A 853 -32.25 15.32 -8.33
N MET A 854 -31.87 14.49 -7.36
CA MET A 854 -30.76 13.54 -7.46
C MET A 854 -31.27 12.12 -7.67
N PHE A 855 -30.73 11.40 -8.65
CA PHE A 855 -31.03 10.00 -8.88
C PHE A 855 -29.90 9.08 -8.38
N ALA A 856 -30.22 8.27 -7.38
CA ALA A 856 -29.36 7.25 -6.78
C ALA A 856 -29.99 5.85 -6.94
N THR A 857 -30.61 5.59 -8.11
CA THR A 857 -31.44 4.38 -8.34
C THR A 857 -30.66 3.10 -8.63
N GLY A 858 -29.33 3.17 -8.62
CA GLY A 858 -28.41 2.06 -8.85
C GLY A 858 -27.26 2.45 -9.77
N ARG A 859 -26.35 1.50 -9.99
CA ARG A 859 -25.23 1.62 -10.93
C ARG A 859 -25.29 0.46 -11.91
N LYS A 860 -25.00 0.70 -13.18
CA LYS A 860 -24.93 -0.33 -14.24
C LYS A 860 -23.47 -0.56 -14.65
N PRO A 861 -23.07 -1.81 -14.97
CA PRO A 861 -21.76 -2.11 -15.57
C PRO A 861 -21.44 -1.22 -16.77
N ASN A 862 -20.21 -0.71 -16.84
CA ASN A 862 -19.79 0.27 -17.85
C ASN A 862 -19.26 -0.42 -19.13
N THR A 863 -20.06 -1.31 -19.74
CA THR A 863 -19.64 -2.18 -20.85
C THR A 863 -19.87 -1.61 -22.26
N LYS A 864 -20.61 -0.50 -22.38
CA LYS A 864 -20.95 0.12 -23.67
C LYS A 864 -19.72 0.55 -24.46
N ASN A 865 -19.74 0.34 -25.78
CA ASN A 865 -18.71 0.83 -26.71
C ASN A 865 -17.28 0.42 -26.33
N LEU A 866 -17.12 -0.82 -25.83
CA LEU A 866 -15.81 -1.43 -25.52
C LEU A 866 -15.41 -2.56 -26.49
N GLY A 867 -16.22 -2.87 -27.51
CA GLY A 867 -15.93 -3.92 -28.51
C GLY A 867 -16.07 -5.37 -28.01
N LEU A 868 -16.44 -5.58 -26.76
CA LEU A 868 -16.57 -6.88 -26.09
C LEU A 868 -17.43 -7.90 -26.85
N GLU A 869 -18.56 -7.47 -27.39
CA GLU A 869 -19.50 -8.31 -28.14
C GLU A 869 -18.87 -8.81 -29.45
N ASN A 870 -18.06 -7.98 -30.12
CA ASN A 870 -17.39 -8.29 -31.37
C ASN A 870 -16.35 -9.43 -31.21
N VAL A 871 -15.68 -9.48 -30.05
CA VAL A 871 -14.70 -10.54 -29.71
C VAL A 871 -15.33 -11.75 -28.99
N GLY A 872 -16.65 -11.77 -28.80
CA GLY A 872 -17.36 -12.92 -28.23
C GLY A 872 -17.38 -12.99 -26.69
N VAL A 873 -17.15 -11.86 -25.99
CA VAL A 873 -17.34 -11.78 -24.54
C VAL A 873 -18.84 -11.76 -24.22
N LYS A 874 -19.29 -12.71 -23.40
CA LYS A 874 -20.70 -12.81 -22.97
C LYS A 874 -21.04 -11.74 -21.95
N LEU A 875 -22.20 -11.11 -22.16
CA LEU A 875 -22.80 -10.14 -21.24
C LEU A 875 -24.14 -10.66 -20.72
N ALA A 876 -24.36 -10.49 -19.42
CA ALA A 876 -25.65 -10.75 -18.78
C ALA A 876 -26.68 -9.66 -19.14
N LYS A 877 -27.97 -9.89 -18.87
CA LYS A 877 -29.09 -8.99 -19.24
C LYS A 877 -29.00 -7.56 -18.69
N ASN A 878 -28.28 -7.35 -17.60
CA ASN A 878 -27.99 -6.04 -16.98
C ASN A 878 -26.80 -5.32 -17.62
N GLY A 879 -26.08 -5.97 -18.55
CA GLY A 879 -24.85 -5.49 -19.17
C GLY A 879 -23.56 -5.93 -18.44
N ALA A 880 -23.63 -6.74 -17.39
CA ALA A 880 -22.45 -7.24 -16.67
C ALA A 880 -21.66 -8.22 -17.53
N ILE A 881 -20.33 -8.22 -17.40
CA ILE A 881 -19.47 -9.24 -18.03
C ILE A 881 -19.61 -10.54 -17.26
N GLU A 882 -20.02 -11.62 -17.95
CA GLU A 882 -20.06 -12.95 -17.35
C GLU A 882 -18.63 -13.46 -17.13
N VAL A 883 -18.32 -13.84 -15.88
CA VAL A 883 -17.00 -14.36 -15.49
C VAL A 883 -17.10 -15.65 -14.67
N ASP A 884 -16.06 -16.46 -14.75
CA ASP A 884 -15.86 -17.60 -13.86
C ASP A 884 -15.37 -17.19 -12.45
N GLU A 885 -15.19 -18.20 -11.59
CA GLU A 885 -14.67 -18.04 -10.22
C GLU A 885 -13.23 -17.53 -10.12
N TYR A 886 -12.48 -17.48 -11.22
CA TYR A 886 -11.15 -16.85 -11.31
C TYR A 886 -11.18 -15.48 -11.99
N SER A 887 -12.38 -14.98 -12.34
CA SER A 887 -12.60 -13.71 -13.04
C SER A 887 -12.23 -13.70 -14.55
N ARG A 888 -12.19 -14.88 -15.18
CA ARG A 888 -12.01 -15.03 -16.63
C ARG A 888 -13.36 -14.93 -17.35
N THR A 889 -13.40 -14.29 -18.50
CA THR A 889 -14.62 -14.20 -19.33
C THR A 889 -14.84 -15.47 -20.20
N SER A 890 -15.85 -15.46 -21.06
CA SER A 890 -16.02 -16.48 -22.11
C SER A 890 -14.88 -16.54 -23.15
N VAL A 891 -14.01 -15.53 -23.19
CA VAL A 891 -12.86 -15.46 -24.10
C VAL A 891 -11.57 -15.67 -23.29
N PRO A 892 -10.74 -16.69 -23.59
CA PRO A 892 -9.64 -17.10 -22.70
C PRO A 892 -8.58 -16.05 -22.36
N SER A 893 -8.35 -15.09 -23.27
CA SER A 893 -7.41 -13.98 -23.10
C SER A 893 -8.01 -12.77 -22.36
N ILE A 894 -9.33 -12.71 -22.17
CA ILE A 894 -10.04 -11.56 -21.61
C ILE A 894 -10.58 -11.89 -20.22
N TRP A 895 -10.36 -10.97 -19.30
CA TRP A 895 -10.68 -11.05 -17.88
C TRP A 895 -11.44 -9.80 -17.44
N ALA A 896 -12.23 -9.87 -16.36
CA ALA A 896 -12.96 -8.71 -15.85
C ALA A 896 -13.09 -8.72 -14.32
N VAL A 897 -12.93 -7.56 -13.67
CA VAL A 897 -12.95 -7.44 -12.19
C VAL A 897 -13.67 -6.17 -11.71
N GLY A 898 -14.21 -6.20 -10.50
CA GLY A 898 -14.97 -5.11 -9.89
C GLY A 898 -16.35 -4.92 -10.53
N ASP A 899 -16.91 -3.71 -10.40
CA ASP A 899 -18.32 -3.41 -10.70
C ASP A 899 -18.78 -3.77 -12.12
N VAL A 900 -17.86 -3.94 -13.08
CA VAL A 900 -18.21 -4.39 -14.45
C VAL A 900 -18.72 -5.84 -14.50
N THR A 901 -18.44 -6.63 -13.45
CA THR A 901 -18.93 -8.01 -13.27
C THR A 901 -20.25 -8.09 -12.50
N ASP A 902 -20.69 -6.98 -11.88
CA ASP A 902 -21.87 -6.89 -10.99
C ASP A 902 -21.95 -7.98 -9.90
N ARG A 903 -20.79 -8.44 -9.39
CA ARG A 903 -20.70 -9.41 -8.27
C ARG A 903 -20.94 -8.72 -6.92
N ILE A 904 -19.92 -8.08 -6.37
CA ILE A 904 -20.02 -7.24 -5.17
C ILE A 904 -19.27 -5.94 -5.46
N ASN A 905 -20.04 -4.86 -5.65
CA ASN A 905 -19.55 -3.57 -6.16
C ASN A 905 -18.92 -2.74 -5.02
N LEU A 906 -17.82 -3.25 -4.47
CA LEU A 906 -17.06 -2.67 -3.36
C LEU A 906 -15.57 -2.61 -3.71
N THR A 907 -14.91 -1.50 -3.37
CA THR A 907 -13.48 -1.29 -3.62
C THR A 907 -12.57 -2.40 -3.06
N PRO A 908 -12.71 -2.85 -1.80
CA PRO A 908 -11.90 -3.96 -1.27
C PRO A 908 -12.08 -5.26 -2.06
N VAL A 909 -13.28 -5.51 -2.60
CA VAL A 909 -13.54 -6.68 -3.46
C VAL A 909 -12.84 -6.53 -4.80
N ALA A 910 -12.96 -5.39 -5.49
CA ALA A 910 -12.23 -5.13 -6.72
C ALA A 910 -10.70 -5.22 -6.55
N LEU A 911 -10.17 -4.78 -5.38
CA LEU A 911 -8.77 -4.96 -5.01
C LEU A 911 -8.40 -6.43 -4.76
N MET A 912 -9.26 -7.21 -4.11
CA MET A 912 -9.06 -8.66 -3.93
C MET A 912 -9.04 -9.38 -5.27
N GLU A 913 -10.03 -9.12 -6.14
CA GLU A 913 -10.18 -9.72 -7.46
C GLU A 913 -8.99 -9.42 -8.37
N GLY A 914 -8.56 -8.16 -8.46
CA GLY A 914 -7.38 -7.78 -9.24
C GLY A 914 -6.08 -8.40 -8.73
N GLY A 915 -5.94 -8.59 -7.41
CA GLY A 915 -4.80 -9.31 -6.82
C GLY A 915 -4.80 -10.81 -7.11
N ALA A 916 -5.97 -11.45 -6.99
CA ALA A 916 -6.19 -12.86 -7.29
C ALA A 916 -5.95 -13.19 -8.77
N LEU A 917 -6.40 -12.32 -9.67
CA LEU A 917 -6.12 -12.40 -11.10
C LEU A 917 -4.62 -12.31 -11.40
N ALA A 918 -3.90 -11.34 -10.80
CA ALA A 918 -2.47 -11.18 -11.03
C ALA A 918 -1.66 -12.41 -10.57
N LYS A 919 -2.03 -13.03 -9.44
CA LYS A 919 -1.47 -14.32 -8.99
C LYS A 919 -1.75 -15.45 -9.99
N THR A 920 -3.01 -15.56 -10.42
CA THR A 920 -3.47 -16.60 -11.35
C THR A 920 -2.74 -16.54 -12.69
N LEU A 921 -2.53 -15.33 -13.23
CA LEU A 921 -1.86 -15.14 -14.53
C LEU A 921 -0.32 -15.19 -14.46
N PHE A 922 0.30 -14.62 -13.42
CA PHE A 922 1.75 -14.32 -13.45
C PHE A 922 2.59 -15.02 -12.36
N GLN A 923 1.96 -15.70 -11.40
CA GLN A 923 2.66 -16.58 -10.43
C GLN A 923 2.36 -18.07 -10.60
N ASN A 924 1.48 -18.44 -11.56
CA ASN A 924 0.94 -19.80 -11.68
C ASN A 924 0.28 -20.29 -10.38
N GLU A 925 -0.36 -19.38 -9.64
CA GLU A 925 -1.11 -19.65 -8.40
C GLU A 925 -2.60 -19.37 -8.67
N PRO A 926 -3.39 -20.35 -9.17
CA PRO A 926 -4.82 -20.16 -9.43
C PRO A 926 -5.55 -19.76 -8.16
N THR A 927 -5.93 -18.49 -8.08
CA THR A 927 -6.46 -17.85 -6.87
C THR A 927 -7.89 -17.41 -7.14
N LYS A 928 -8.85 -17.98 -6.42
CA LYS A 928 -10.25 -17.55 -6.44
C LYS A 928 -10.43 -16.38 -5.44
N PRO A 929 -11.11 -15.28 -5.80
CA PRO A 929 -11.55 -14.29 -4.82
C PRO A 929 -12.58 -14.93 -3.86
N ASP A 930 -12.49 -14.68 -2.56
CA ASP A 930 -13.43 -15.25 -1.57
C ASP A 930 -14.46 -14.21 -1.10
N HIS A 931 -15.59 -14.17 -1.81
CA HIS A 931 -16.72 -13.27 -1.55
C HIS A 931 -17.56 -13.58 -0.29
N ARG A 932 -17.23 -14.63 0.48
CA ARG A 932 -17.94 -14.94 1.74
C ARG A 932 -17.56 -13.95 2.84
N ALA A 933 -18.51 -13.57 3.69
CA ALA A 933 -18.27 -12.73 4.87
C ALA A 933 -17.41 -11.48 4.56
N VAL A 934 -17.71 -10.79 3.46
CA VAL A 934 -17.11 -9.48 3.15
C VAL A 934 -17.75 -8.45 4.09
N PRO A 935 -16.99 -7.79 4.98
CA PRO A 935 -17.53 -6.69 5.77
C PRO A 935 -17.83 -5.50 4.86
N CYS A 936 -18.97 -4.85 5.07
CA CYS A 936 -19.33 -3.63 4.38
C CYS A 936 -20.01 -2.63 5.32
N ALA A 937 -20.06 -1.38 4.89
CA ALA A 937 -20.60 -0.28 5.66
C ALA A 937 -21.41 0.67 4.78
N VAL A 938 -22.42 1.31 5.39
CA VAL A 938 -23.16 2.43 4.81
C VAL A 938 -22.92 3.63 5.70
N PHE A 939 -22.38 4.71 5.16
CA PHE A 939 -22.08 5.92 5.90
C PHE A 939 -23.28 6.89 5.92
N SER A 940 -24.47 6.33 6.18
CA SER A 940 -25.65 7.07 6.60
C SER A 940 -25.42 7.73 7.96
N GLN A 941 -26.42 8.46 8.47
CA GLN A 941 -26.36 9.07 9.80
C GLN A 941 -27.63 8.68 10.58
N PRO A 942 -27.55 7.73 11.53
CA PRO A 942 -26.36 6.97 11.94
C PRO A 942 -25.84 5.99 10.87
N PRO A 943 -24.54 5.62 10.90
CA PRO A 943 -23.96 4.68 9.94
C PRO A 943 -24.33 3.23 10.27
N ILE A 944 -24.05 2.34 9.32
CA ILE A 944 -24.24 0.89 9.42
C ILE A 944 -22.92 0.17 9.17
N GLY A 945 -22.64 -0.86 9.97
CA GLY A 945 -21.63 -1.88 9.70
C GLY A 945 -22.26 -3.27 9.67
N THR A 946 -21.95 -4.09 8.67
CA THR A 946 -22.48 -5.45 8.54
C THR A 946 -21.45 -6.42 7.96
N VAL A 947 -21.47 -7.67 8.44
CA VAL A 947 -20.71 -8.78 7.85
C VAL A 947 -21.43 -10.11 8.05
N GLY A 948 -21.30 -11.00 7.07
CA GLY A 948 -21.94 -12.32 7.10
C GLY A 948 -23.33 -12.33 6.45
N LEU A 949 -24.17 -13.28 6.87
CA LEU A 949 -25.52 -13.49 6.36
C LEU A 949 -26.54 -12.63 7.10
N THR A 950 -27.60 -12.18 6.42
CA THR A 950 -28.81 -11.67 7.10
C THR A 950 -29.58 -12.81 7.76
N GLU A 951 -30.56 -12.50 8.60
CA GLU A 951 -31.38 -13.52 9.27
C GLU A 951 -32.09 -14.43 8.28
N GLU A 952 -32.68 -13.88 7.23
CA GLU A 952 -33.41 -14.62 6.20
C GLU A 952 -32.48 -15.59 5.45
N GLN A 953 -31.29 -15.12 5.11
CA GLN A 953 -30.25 -15.92 4.46
C GLN A 953 -29.72 -17.03 5.38
N ALA A 954 -29.62 -16.78 6.68
CA ALA A 954 -29.21 -17.77 7.66
C ALA A 954 -30.29 -18.86 7.88
N ILE A 955 -31.57 -18.49 7.92
CA ILE A 955 -32.70 -19.44 7.94
C ILE A 955 -32.74 -20.31 6.67
N GLU A 956 -32.51 -19.69 5.51
CA GLU A 956 -32.46 -20.40 4.23
C GLU A 956 -31.34 -21.44 4.22
N GLN A 957 -30.11 -21.02 4.56
CA GLN A 957 -28.90 -21.85 4.44
C GLN A 957 -28.69 -22.84 5.60
N TYR A 958 -29.03 -22.49 6.84
CA TYR A 958 -28.74 -23.30 8.04
C TYR A 958 -30.00 -23.81 8.76
N GLY A 959 -31.17 -23.21 8.49
CA GLY A 959 -32.44 -23.56 9.15
C GLY A 959 -32.52 -23.05 10.59
N ASP A 960 -31.82 -23.72 11.49
CA ASP A 960 -31.92 -23.51 12.93
C ASP A 960 -30.91 -22.47 13.41
N ILE A 961 -31.41 -21.32 13.88
CA ILE A 961 -30.60 -20.18 14.29
C ILE A 961 -31.06 -19.60 15.63
N ASP A 962 -30.10 -19.05 16.38
CA ASP A 962 -30.35 -18.21 17.56
C ASP A 962 -29.92 -16.79 17.23
N VAL A 963 -30.81 -15.82 17.50
CA VAL A 963 -30.61 -14.41 17.17
C VAL A 963 -30.54 -13.63 18.47
N PHE A 964 -29.54 -12.74 18.56
CA PHE A 964 -29.32 -11.86 19.68
C PHE A 964 -29.42 -10.42 19.16
N THR A 965 -30.12 -9.55 19.87
CA THR A 965 -30.29 -8.14 19.50
C THR A 965 -30.18 -7.26 20.74
N SER A 966 -29.50 -6.12 20.62
CA SER A 966 -29.52 -5.04 21.61
C SER A 966 -29.90 -3.72 20.97
N ASN A 967 -30.59 -2.87 21.73
CA ASN A 967 -31.01 -1.54 21.29
C ASN A 967 -30.98 -0.57 22.48
N PHE A 968 -29.94 0.26 22.55
CA PHE A 968 -29.67 1.14 23.70
C PHE A 968 -29.43 2.59 23.28
N LYS A 969 -29.51 3.50 24.26
CA LYS A 969 -29.11 4.90 24.08
C LYS A 969 -27.60 5.00 24.36
N PRO A 970 -26.77 5.51 23.43
CA PRO A 970 -25.33 5.65 23.66
C PRO A 970 -25.06 6.68 24.77
N LEU A 971 -24.00 6.46 25.55
CA LEU A 971 -23.70 7.30 26.73
C LEU A 971 -23.60 8.80 26.37
N LYS A 972 -22.97 9.15 25.24
CA LYS A 972 -22.86 10.52 24.72
C LYS A 972 -24.22 11.25 24.69
N ALA A 973 -25.26 10.59 24.17
CA ALA A 973 -26.58 11.17 24.03
C ALA A 973 -27.30 11.42 25.37
N THR A 974 -26.77 10.90 26.49
CA THR A 974 -27.31 11.15 27.84
C THR A 974 -27.21 12.61 28.23
N LEU A 975 -26.09 13.25 27.90
CA LEU A 975 -25.86 14.68 28.16
C LEU A 975 -26.28 15.55 26.98
N SER A 976 -26.01 15.11 25.74
CA SER A 976 -26.34 15.91 24.54
C SER A 976 -27.84 16.06 24.27
N GLY A 977 -28.68 15.23 24.89
CA GLY A 977 -30.13 15.29 24.75
C GLY A 977 -30.68 14.65 23.47
N LEU A 978 -29.82 14.25 22.52
CA LEU A 978 -30.26 13.65 21.26
C LEU A 978 -31.13 12.38 21.45
N PRO A 979 -32.05 12.12 20.50
CA PRO A 979 -32.89 10.92 20.48
C PRO A 979 -32.16 9.67 19.94
N ASP A 980 -30.91 9.82 19.50
CA ASP A 980 -30.11 8.76 18.88
C ASP A 980 -30.06 7.48 19.72
N ARG A 981 -30.13 6.34 19.02
CA ARG A 981 -29.96 5.01 19.58
C ARG A 981 -28.93 4.22 18.76
N VAL A 982 -28.44 3.13 19.36
CA VAL A 982 -27.58 2.14 18.70
C VAL A 982 -28.32 0.80 18.67
N PHE A 983 -28.38 0.17 17.50
CA PHE A 983 -28.92 -1.17 17.29
C PHE A 983 -27.81 -2.14 16.90
N MET A 984 -27.80 -3.33 17.51
CA MET A 984 -26.77 -4.35 17.31
C MET A 984 -27.41 -5.73 17.26
N LYS A 985 -26.92 -6.60 16.37
CA LYS A 985 -27.48 -7.93 16.11
C LYS A 985 -26.41 -8.98 15.80
N LEU A 986 -26.53 -10.15 16.42
CA LEU A 986 -25.78 -11.36 16.10
C LEU A 986 -26.73 -12.46 15.63
N ILE A 987 -26.31 -13.21 14.61
CA ILE A 987 -27.00 -14.41 14.12
C ILE A 987 -26.06 -15.60 14.30
N VAL A 988 -26.52 -16.63 14.98
CA VAL A 988 -25.73 -17.80 15.37
C VAL A 988 -26.39 -19.08 14.85
N CYS A 989 -25.61 -19.99 14.28
CA CYS A 989 -26.09 -21.31 13.90
C CYS A 989 -26.35 -22.16 15.16
N ALA A 990 -27.61 -22.51 15.43
CA ALA A 990 -27.97 -23.24 16.65
C ALA A 990 -27.34 -24.64 16.75
N ASN A 991 -26.98 -25.24 15.61
CA ASN A 991 -26.38 -26.58 15.54
C ASN A 991 -24.86 -26.60 15.67
N THR A 992 -24.16 -25.48 15.43
CA THR A 992 -22.69 -25.43 15.38
C THR A 992 -22.08 -24.32 16.24
N ASP A 993 -22.92 -23.51 16.89
CA ASP A 993 -22.59 -22.31 17.65
C ASP A 993 -21.84 -21.22 16.86
N LYS A 994 -21.63 -21.38 15.55
CA LYS A 994 -20.91 -20.41 14.72
C LYS A 994 -21.70 -19.11 14.53
N VAL A 995 -21.01 -17.98 14.67
CA VAL A 995 -21.57 -16.67 14.30
C VAL A 995 -21.60 -16.57 12.77
N LEU A 996 -22.81 -16.46 12.23
CA LEU A 996 -23.09 -16.41 10.78
C LEU A 996 -23.21 -14.97 10.25
N GLY A 997 -23.66 -14.05 11.11
CA GLY A 997 -23.95 -12.67 10.76
C GLY A 997 -23.76 -11.74 11.96
N VAL A 998 -23.22 -10.56 11.70
CA VAL A 998 -23.02 -9.48 12.67
C VAL A 998 -23.48 -8.19 12.00
N HIS A 999 -24.41 -7.47 12.61
CA HIS A 999 -24.98 -6.24 12.06
C HIS A 999 -25.08 -5.17 13.14
N MET A 1000 -24.80 -3.92 12.78
CA MET A 1000 -24.84 -2.77 13.68
C MET A 1000 -25.30 -1.53 12.93
N CYS A 1001 -26.14 -0.72 13.57
CA CYS A 1001 -26.43 0.65 13.15
C CYS A 1001 -26.26 1.58 14.35
N GLY A 1002 -25.45 2.61 14.18
CA GLY A 1002 -24.96 3.47 15.25
C GLY A 1002 -23.57 4.01 14.94
N GLU A 1003 -23.09 4.96 15.75
CA GLU A 1003 -21.73 5.52 15.65
C GLU A 1003 -20.67 4.41 15.73
N ASP A 1004 -19.53 4.63 15.06
CA ASP A 1004 -18.37 3.73 14.92
C ASP A 1004 -18.63 2.32 14.33
N SER A 1005 -19.87 2.01 13.95
CA SER A 1005 -20.22 0.72 13.33
C SER A 1005 -19.36 0.30 12.12
N PRO A 1006 -18.87 1.20 11.24
CA PRO A 1006 -17.96 0.80 10.15
C PRO A 1006 -16.57 0.36 10.63
N GLU A 1007 -16.09 0.89 11.74
CA GLU A 1007 -14.78 0.55 12.31
C GLU A 1007 -14.88 -0.74 13.12
N ILE A 1008 -15.91 -0.83 13.97
CA ILE A 1008 -16.20 -2.01 14.81
C ILE A 1008 -16.38 -3.26 13.94
N ILE A 1009 -17.14 -3.17 12.84
CA ILE A 1009 -17.42 -4.34 11.99
C ILE A 1009 -16.18 -4.89 11.28
N GLN A 1010 -15.13 -4.08 11.08
CA GLN A 1010 -13.90 -4.57 10.44
C GLN A 1010 -13.19 -5.62 11.33
N GLY A 1011 -13.23 -5.46 12.65
CA GLY A 1011 -12.73 -6.47 13.59
C GLY A 1011 -13.56 -7.75 13.56
N PHE A 1012 -14.89 -7.62 13.69
CA PHE A 1012 -15.81 -8.77 13.64
C PHE A 1012 -15.84 -9.47 12.28
N GLY A 1013 -15.50 -8.78 11.19
CA GLY A 1013 -15.30 -9.39 9.88
C GLY A 1013 -14.21 -10.46 9.87
N VAL A 1014 -13.13 -10.27 10.66
CA VAL A 1014 -12.11 -11.31 10.85
C VAL A 1014 -12.67 -12.50 11.64
N ALA A 1015 -13.44 -12.25 12.69
CA ALA A 1015 -14.07 -13.29 13.51
C ALA A 1015 -15.04 -14.17 12.71
N VAL A 1016 -15.93 -13.57 11.91
CA VAL A 1016 -16.87 -14.32 11.04
C VAL A 1016 -16.13 -15.05 9.92
N LYS A 1017 -15.08 -14.45 9.33
CA LYS A 1017 -14.25 -15.11 8.31
C LYS A 1017 -13.46 -16.30 8.86
N ALA A 1018 -13.02 -16.24 10.11
CA ALA A 1018 -12.42 -17.35 10.85
C ALA A 1018 -13.45 -18.42 11.28
N GLY A 1019 -14.75 -18.08 11.28
CA GLY A 1019 -15.83 -18.98 11.67
C GLY A 1019 -15.91 -19.23 13.17
N LEU A 1020 -15.60 -18.19 13.98
CA LEU A 1020 -15.67 -18.24 15.44
C LEU A 1020 -17.10 -18.52 15.94
N THR A 1021 -17.17 -19.07 17.15
CA THR A 1021 -18.40 -19.47 17.84
C THR A 1021 -18.92 -18.37 18.75
N LYS A 1022 -20.19 -18.48 19.16
CA LYS A 1022 -20.79 -17.60 20.15
C LYS A 1022 -20.13 -17.78 21.51
N ALA A 1023 -19.65 -18.98 21.83
CA ALA A 1023 -18.79 -19.25 22.97
C ALA A 1023 -17.46 -18.44 22.94
N ASP A 1024 -16.83 -18.26 21.77
CA ASP A 1024 -15.62 -17.41 21.63
C ASP A 1024 -15.93 -15.93 21.91
N PHE A 1025 -17.09 -15.45 21.44
CA PHE A 1025 -17.58 -14.09 21.74
C PHE A 1025 -17.89 -13.95 23.23
N ASP A 1026 -18.49 -14.97 23.87
CA ASP A 1026 -18.85 -14.94 25.29
C ASP A 1026 -17.65 -15.08 26.24
N ALA A 1027 -16.56 -15.69 25.78
CA ALA A 1027 -15.27 -15.78 26.49
C ALA A 1027 -14.41 -14.51 26.34
N THR A 1028 -14.74 -13.62 25.40
CA THR A 1028 -14.01 -12.37 25.17
C THR A 1028 -14.38 -11.32 26.22
N VAL A 1029 -13.37 -10.75 26.88
CA VAL A 1029 -13.57 -9.66 27.84
C VAL A 1029 -13.83 -8.35 27.09
N GLY A 1030 -14.92 -7.67 27.43
CA GLY A 1030 -15.29 -6.38 26.82
C GLY A 1030 -14.35 -5.24 27.19
N VAL A 1031 -14.23 -4.26 26.28
CA VAL A 1031 -13.53 -2.99 26.53
C VAL A 1031 -14.58 -1.98 27.01
N HIS A 1032 -14.47 -1.52 28.25
CA HIS A 1032 -15.51 -0.70 28.89
C HIS A 1032 -15.06 0.75 29.12
N PRO A 1033 -15.89 1.77 28.82
CA PRO A 1033 -17.17 1.70 28.12
C PRO A 1033 -17.00 1.80 26.59
N THR A 1034 -17.55 0.85 25.82
CA THR A 1034 -17.61 0.96 24.34
C THR A 1034 -18.88 0.34 23.78
N ALA A 1035 -19.41 0.85 22.65
CA ALA A 1035 -20.52 0.18 21.97
C ALA A 1035 -20.13 -1.25 21.49
N ALA A 1036 -18.86 -1.48 21.16
CA ALA A 1036 -18.36 -2.77 20.71
C ALA A 1036 -18.43 -3.87 21.78
N GLU A 1037 -18.40 -3.52 23.08
CA GLU A 1037 -18.47 -4.51 24.17
C GLU A 1037 -19.80 -5.28 24.16
N GLU A 1038 -20.87 -4.67 23.65
CA GLU A 1038 -22.21 -5.27 23.62
C GLU A 1038 -22.24 -6.59 22.84
N PHE A 1039 -21.47 -6.70 21.74
CA PHE A 1039 -21.36 -7.96 20.98
C PHE A 1039 -20.75 -9.09 21.80
N VAL A 1040 -19.92 -8.79 22.80
CA VAL A 1040 -19.29 -9.78 23.70
C VAL A 1040 -19.96 -9.84 25.07
N THR A 1041 -21.12 -9.19 25.26
CA THR A 1041 -21.98 -9.28 26.48
C THR A 1041 -23.41 -9.79 26.22
N MET A 1042 -23.87 -9.88 24.96
CA MET A 1042 -25.17 -10.47 24.58
C MET A 1042 -25.29 -11.97 24.95
N ARG A 1043 -25.60 -12.31 26.20
CA ARG A 1043 -25.67 -13.72 26.67
C ARG A 1043 -26.99 -14.43 26.34
N THR A 1044 -28.11 -13.72 26.20
CA THR A 1044 -29.44 -14.32 25.99
C THR A 1044 -29.95 -14.03 24.58
N PRO A 1045 -30.35 -15.04 23.78
CA PRO A 1045 -30.93 -14.83 22.47
C PRO A 1045 -32.32 -14.22 22.61
N THR A 1046 -32.61 -13.19 21.82
CA THR A 1046 -33.89 -12.48 21.81
C THR A 1046 -34.96 -13.21 21.00
N ARG A 1047 -34.55 -14.08 20.06
CA ARG A 1047 -35.42 -15.07 19.41
C ARG A 1047 -34.65 -16.31 18.98
N LYS A 1048 -35.36 -17.44 18.91
CA LYS A 1048 -34.86 -18.74 18.45
C LYS A 1048 -35.75 -19.24 17.32
N ILE A 1049 -35.14 -19.68 16.22
CA ILE A 1049 -35.86 -20.19 15.05
C ILE A 1049 -35.43 -21.65 14.83
N ARG A 1050 -36.42 -22.54 14.64
CA ARG A 1050 -36.20 -24.00 14.50
C ARG A 1050 -37.12 -24.58 13.42
N LYS A 1051 -36.56 -25.29 12.44
CA LYS A 1051 -37.31 -26.07 11.44
C LYS A 1051 -37.85 -27.37 12.08
N GLY A 1052 -38.89 -27.21 12.90
CA GLY A 1052 -39.55 -28.35 13.55
C GLY A 1052 -40.76 -28.02 14.43
N SER A 1053 -40.92 -26.77 14.90
CA SER A 1053 -42.07 -26.35 15.71
C SER A 1053 -43.28 -26.00 14.84
N SER A 1054 -43.82 -26.99 14.14
CA SER A 1054 -45.15 -26.90 13.54
C SER A 1054 -46.21 -27.38 14.55
N GLU A 1055 -46.60 -26.52 15.49
CA GLU A 1055 -47.93 -26.61 16.07
C GLU A 1055 -48.92 -25.88 15.14
N MET A 1056 -50.05 -26.52 14.84
CA MET A 1056 -51.05 -25.99 13.91
C MET A 1056 -51.73 -24.74 14.50
N GLY A 1057 -51.61 -23.59 13.85
CA GLY A 1057 -52.15 -22.34 14.40
C GLY A 1057 -52.18 -21.12 13.46
N VAL A 1058 -52.92 -21.22 12.34
CA VAL A 1058 -53.42 -20.09 11.52
C VAL A 1058 -52.35 -19.32 10.68
N PRO A 1059 -52.61 -18.98 9.40
CA PRO A 1059 -51.71 -18.15 8.61
C PRO A 1059 -51.71 -16.69 9.10
N TYR A 1060 -50.54 -16.16 9.44
CA TYR A 1060 -50.36 -14.73 9.71
C TYR A 1060 -50.44 -13.91 8.42
N PHE A 1061 -51.64 -13.38 8.14
CA PHE A 1061 -51.77 -12.19 7.30
C PHE A 1061 -51.11 -11.01 8.01
N ILE A 1062 -50.12 -10.39 7.38
CA ILE A 1062 -49.61 -9.08 7.81
C ILE A 1062 -50.51 -8.01 7.19
N SER A 1063 -51.72 -7.85 7.74
CA SER A 1063 -52.52 -6.65 7.52
C SER A 1063 -51.95 -5.49 8.34
N GLY A 1064 -51.98 -4.28 7.77
CA GLY A 1064 -51.56 -3.07 8.47
C GLY A 1064 -52.51 -2.64 9.60
N GLU A 1065 -52.30 -1.41 10.07
CA GLU A 1065 -53.02 -0.72 11.15
C GLU A 1065 -52.66 -1.12 12.58
N ARG A 1066 -51.80 -0.30 13.20
CA ARG A 1066 -52.03 0.15 14.58
C ARG A 1066 -52.08 1.66 14.60
N GLN A 1067 -53.30 2.18 14.77
CA GLN A 1067 -53.55 3.60 15.01
C GLN A 1067 -52.87 4.05 16.31
N VAL A 1068 -52.33 5.26 16.30
CA VAL A 1068 -51.77 5.91 17.49
C VAL A 1068 -52.92 6.41 18.37
N LEU A 1069 -53.16 5.75 19.51
CA LEU A 1069 -54.00 6.28 20.58
C LEU A 1069 -53.16 6.95 21.66
N ARG A 1070 -53.17 8.28 21.66
CA ARG A 1070 -52.72 9.10 22.79
C ARG A 1070 -53.62 8.84 24.00
N LEU A 1071 -53.04 8.58 25.16
CA LEU A 1071 -53.72 8.76 26.45
C LEU A 1071 -52.87 9.66 27.36
N LYS A 1072 -53.45 10.80 27.74
CA LYS A 1072 -52.94 11.66 28.81
C LYS A 1072 -53.36 11.10 30.18
N GLN A 1073 -52.51 11.36 31.18
CA GLN A 1073 -52.80 11.50 32.63
C GLN A 1073 -54.14 10.97 33.18
N LEU A 1074 -54.07 10.20 34.27
CA LEU A 1074 -54.54 10.67 35.59
C LEU A 1074 -54.09 9.76 36.74
N GLN A 1075 -54.29 10.25 37.97
CA GLN A 1075 -53.77 9.72 39.24
C GLN A 1075 -54.54 8.50 39.75
N GLY A 1076 -53.89 7.65 40.56
CA GLY A 1076 -54.54 6.58 41.33
C GLY A 1076 -53.57 5.96 42.34
N SER A 1077 -54.02 5.70 43.56
CA SER A 1077 -53.17 5.37 44.72
C SER A 1077 -53.41 3.96 45.28
N ARG A 1078 -52.52 3.55 46.21
CA ARG A 1078 -52.64 2.40 47.13
C ARG A 1078 -52.55 0.99 46.51
N GLU A 1079 -52.21 -0.08 47.23
CA GLU A 1079 -51.45 -0.35 48.48
C GLU A 1079 -51.17 -1.87 48.48
N GLY A 1080 -50.20 -2.34 49.27
CA GLY A 1080 -50.20 -3.75 49.73
C GLY A 1080 -48.95 -4.58 49.47
N CYS A 1081 -48.15 -4.74 50.53
CA CYS A 1081 -47.76 -6.02 51.15
C CYS A 1081 -47.56 -7.31 50.32
N LYS A 1082 -46.64 -8.23 50.64
CA LYS A 1082 -45.46 -8.28 51.56
C LYS A 1082 -44.91 -9.73 51.48
N ILE A 1083 -43.67 -9.97 51.95
CA ILE A 1083 -43.14 -11.30 52.39
C ILE A 1083 -42.87 -12.29 51.22
N ARG A 1084 -41.66 -12.78 50.91
CA ARG A 1084 -40.47 -13.28 51.67
C ARG A 1084 -40.49 -14.80 51.90
N LEU A 1085 -39.46 -15.47 51.36
CA LEU A 1085 -38.83 -16.77 51.70
C LEU A 1085 -37.45 -16.68 51.00
N ASP A 1086 -36.25 -16.64 51.60
CA ASP A 1086 -35.66 -17.35 52.77
C ASP A 1086 -35.84 -18.88 52.69
N LEU A 1087 -34.82 -19.74 52.86
CA LEU A 1087 -33.35 -19.62 52.90
C LEU A 1087 -32.76 -21.06 52.86
N HIS A 1088 -31.44 -21.22 53.07
CA HIS A 1088 -30.63 -22.45 53.27
C HIS A 1088 -29.97 -23.08 52.03
N HIS A 1089 -28.63 -23.06 51.87
CA HIS A 1089 -27.52 -23.73 52.62
C HIS A 1089 -27.35 -25.20 52.17
N TRP A 1090 -26.16 -25.76 51.87
CA TRP A 1090 -24.78 -25.50 52.32
C TRP A 1090 -23.70 -25.73 51.23
N SER A 1091 -22.46 -25.35 51.54
CA SER A 1091 -21.23 -25.47 50.73
C SER A 1091 -20.39 -26.71 51.09
N PHE A 1092 -19.50 -27.18 50.19
CA PHE A 1092 -18.02 -27.21 50.41
C PHE A 1092 -17.20 -27.71 49.19
N LEU A 1093 -15.87 -27.76 49.37
CA LEU A 1093 -14.80 -27.61 48.36
C LEU A 1093 -14.16 -28.90 47.77
N THR A 1094 -13.73 -28.77 46.50
CA THR A 1094 -12.41 -29.16 45.92
C THR A 1094 -12.02 -30.58 45.44
N ARG A 1095 -11.18 -30.51 44.37
CA ARG A 1095 -10.05 -31.37 43.89
C ARG A 1095 -10.27 -32.24 42.64
N ARG A 1096 -9.42 -31.93 41.64
CA ARG A 1096 -8.68 -32.77 40.64
C ARG A 1096 -9.07 -34.27 40.57
N THR A 1097 -9.05 -34.95 39.41
CA THR A 1097 -7.89 -35.05 38.49
C THR A 1097 -8.23 -35.70 37.14
N ILE A 1098 -7.39 -35.40 36.13
CA ILE A 1098 -7.12 -36.07 34.83
C ILE A 1098 -7.45 -37.58 34.71
N SER A 1099 -8.01 -38.01 33.55
CA SER A 1099 -7.56 -39.15 32.69
C SER A 1099 -8.65 -39.58 31.69
N ILE A 1100 -8.47 -39.47 30.36
CA ILE A 1100 -7.72 -40.34 29.41
C ILE A 1100 -8.62 -41.37 28.70
N LYS A 1101 -8.58 -41.34 27.35
CA LYS A 1101 -8.76 -42.41 26.31
C LYS A 1101 -9.90 -43.44 26.52
N SER A 1102 -10.61 -43.88 25.48
CA SER A 1102 -10.08 -44.62 24.32
C SER A 1102 -11.18 -44.68 23.22
N GLN A 1103 -10.86 -44.64 21.92
CA GLN A 1103 -10.76 -45.84 21.04
C GLN A 1103 -11.93 -46.85 21.20
N ARG A 1104 -12.59 -47.36 20.15
CA ARG A 1104 -12.00 -47.94 18.91
C ARG A 1104 -13.08 -48.44 17.94
N PHE A 1105 -12.69 -48.68 16.67
CA PHE A 1105 -13.29 -49.65 15.71
C PHE A 1105 -14.74 -49.41 15.21
N TYR A 1106 -15.19 -49.93 14.05
CA TYR A 1106 -14.59 -50.85 13.05
C TYR A 1106 -15.02 -50.44 11.61
N GLN A 1107 -14.19 -50.71 10.59
CA GLN A 1107 -14.64 -50.73 9.19
C GLN A 1107 -15.40 -52.04 8.88
N TRP A 1108 -16.47 -52.00 8.07
CA TRP A 1108 -16.54 -52.89 6.89
C TRP A 1108 -17.52 -52.42 5.80
N ARG A 1109 -17.33 -52.98 4.59
CA ARG A 1109 -18.08 -52.71 3.35
C ARG A 1109 -19.39 -53.49 3.27
N CYS A 1110 -20.33 -53.03 2.43
CA CYS A 1110 -21.09 -53.93 1.55
C CYS A 1110 -21.44 -53.26 0.21
N HIS A 1111 -21.79 -54.06 -0.80
CA HIS A 1111 -21.86 -53.69 -2.24
C HIS A 1111 -23.22 -54.09 -2.85
N LYS A 1112 -23.75 -53.27 -3.78
CA LYS A 1112 -24.75 -53.58 -4.85
C LYS A 1112 -25.07 -52.25 -5.58
N ALA A 1113 -25.04 -52.00 -6.91
CA ALA A 1113 -25.01 -52.76 -8.17
C ALA A 1113 -26.35 -52.75 -8.96
N HIS A 1114 -26.33 -52.14 -10.16
CA HIS A 1114 -27.28 -52.25 -11.31
C HIS A 1114 -28.74 -51.74 -11.14
N ASN A 1115 -29.50 -51.34 -12.18
CA ASN A 1115 -29.20 -50.92 -13.57
C ASN A 1115 -30.35 -50.08 -14.18
N HIS A 1116 -30.04 -49.34 -15.26
CA HIS A 1116 -30.87 -48.91 -16.42
C HIS A 1116 -32.40 -48.64 -16.35
N GLY A 1117 -32.79 -47.52 -16.99
CA GLY A 1117 -34.11 -47.29 -17.60
C GLY A 1117 -34.13 -45.94 -18.35
N ALA A 1118 -34.53 -45.90 -19.63
CA ALA A 1118 -34.38 -44.69 -20.47
C ALA A 1118 -35.52 -44.52 -21.50
N LYS A 1119 -35.59 -43.30 -22.05
CA LYS A 1119 -36.16 -42.87 -23.36
C LYS A 1119 -37.64 -42.43 -23.50
N LEU A 1120 -37.77 -41.20 -24.05
CA LEU A 1120 -38.83 -40.65 -24.95
C LEU A 1120 -40.26 -40.48 -24.36
N PHE A 1121 -41.16 -39.61 -24.85
CA PHE A 1121 -41.34 -39.01 -26.20
C PHE A 1121 -41.77 -37.51 -26.19
N ASP A 1122 -42.18 -37.00 -27.36
CA ASP A 1122 -42.17 -35.61 -27.87
C ASP A 1122 -43.22 -34.57 -27.40
N ARG A 1123 -42.97 -33.32 -27.83
CA ARG A 1123 -43.89 -32.16 -27.91
C ARG A 1123 -45.01 -32.32 -28.95
N VAL A 1124 -46.13 -31.62 -28.75
CA VAL A 1124 -46.97 -31.06 -29.82
C VAL A 1124 -47.33 -29.58 -29.50
N THR A 1125 -47.52 -28.76 -30.53
CA THR A 1125 -47.55 -27.27 -30.53
C THR A 1125 -48.96 -26.64 -30.69
N TYR A 1126 -48.98 -25.29 -30.87
CA TYR A 1126 -50.08 -24.30 -31.08
C TYR A 1126 -50.44 -23.53 -29.78
N SER A 1127 -50.18 -22.22 -29.63
CA SER A 1127 -50.63 -21.01 -30.38
C SER A 1127 -52.18 -20.89 -30.39
N THR A 1128 -52.83 -19.72 -30.16
CA THR A 1128 -52.42 -18.30 -30.27
C THR A 1128 -53.44 -17.39 -29.53
N CYS A 1129 -53.15 -16.08 -29.44
CA CYS A 1129 -54.08 -14.94 -29.18
C CYS A 1129 -54.60 -14.63 -27.75
N ARG A 1130 -54.42 -13.36 -27.35
CA ARG A 1130 -55.33 -12.58 -26.47
C ARG A 1130 -56.46 -11.98 -27.33
N PRO A 1131 -57.59 -11.48 -26.77
CA PRO A 1131 -57.62 -10.09 -26.29
C PRO A 1131 -58.50 -9.79 -25.04
N ASP A 1132 -58.16 -8.66 -24.41
CA ASP A 1132 -59.00 -7.60 -23.80
C ASP A 1132 -60.01 -7.78 -22.63
N SER A 1133 -59.83 -6.82 -21.70
CA SER A 1133 -60.84 -5.98 -21.00
C SER A 1133 -61.68 -6.51 -19.83
N GLN A 1134 -61.61 -5.73 -18.72
CA GLN A 1134 -62.66 -5.45 -17.70
C GLN A 1134 -63.18 -6.65 -16.84
N GLU A 1135 -63.52 -6.50 -15.56
CA GLU A 1135 -63.48 -5.35 -14.65
C GLU A 1135 -63.50 -5.80 -13.17
N SER A 1136 -62.77 -5.09 -12.30
CA SER A 1136 -63.07 -4.85 -10.87
C SER A 1136 -63.16 -5.98 -9.82
N LEU A 1137 -62.68 -5.62 -8.61
CA LEU A 1137 -63.01 -6.11 -7.25
C LEU A 1137 -62.16 -7.23 -6.61
N TYR A 1138 -61.36 -6.77 -5.62
CA TYR A 1138 -60.60 -7.44 -4.56
C TYR A 1138 -59.28 -8.14 -4.92
#